data_AF-A0A8H8NQU8-F1
#
_entry.id   AF-A0A8H8NQU8-F1
#
_cell.length_a   1.000
_cell.length_b   1.000
_cell.length_c   1.000
_cell.angle_alpha   90.00
_cell.angle_beta   90.00
_cell.angle_gamma   90.00
#
_symmetry.space_group_name_H-M   'P 1'
#
loop_
_entity.id
_entity.type
_entity.pdbx_description
1 polymer ?
#
loop_
_entity_poly.entity_id
_entity_poly.type
_entity_poly.pdbx_seq_one_letter_code
_entity_poly.pdbx_strand_id
1 'polypeptide(L)'
;MSSNQNIASSSAAFVTSASRDAATLRRVSPMRHSALFEELVQGIASTRNVFVMSGDAAMAGSGLATAEGGSGNSYWDMIRNATQDVMNLSEDQLARYNRVMALRRIEARSANRNRYIDYLERLAGANSLAGCVTASIDGLEGRWSANVAAKVTGLYGDNSRLRCLTSSCQGLGEAATKKLDDVFTNPPNLKPSGDDPRICQDCTRKNLKNNKLRRSGNDKTRSLRPSVQSRVALSFIPVEIPDYDDPTGDYVDDSAWEGSKVGRSKHARGKGKEKIVEKPEVIVISDSEDSDDSGPSTQPALRSRRRMKKHVELTQTESTPQFYDGEAYLFLLVGPPPQDPEVLQLVHAFADSVHSRAGAVICLSEVPLPGTKYDYIDFQLEGDLNLTFGEILRAMEQMAAMEAYGSAPPRLADSDLWFELLRRDVSVRQTEKETLYEGQLCGNCGCSITEYLARCTECSALYCHRQVDNDNEDDDPEELDSGDDDFAYHDACLIFDFFSQEGTRSIEDAKKSFVCPACWDHRKNGLYPHFVKPMCRDSEFWPHTQHLITMTSGLWKQLGWEFQGFSVRLQHLQDRSDVTAQLQWEAGSFQFMAVFITHGLTEDQGYQLDDSEAVPPLNLLQLTLPVAQTAVNGASLTSVFFFACGHPMMSPTTVSMLQDWVNEDEEQRTLVACLNKKLSPVYMFNWLNKATKALAEEPNTVQKTLRLSWLRDSIAPSHSDLLFMSNGHAAEMWLYAPFQSRPLGRPLPSLLSVCPCSSEGENQRRKKIWKVDHNGKSGKQLCDVEVKAICRACRQKWPLPQEDMKGILVKVNGVYAAIVPYFS
;
A
#
# COMPACT_ATOMS: atom_id res chain seq x y z
N MET A 1 53.86 -14.66 10.53
CA MET A 1 53.33 -13.42 11.12
C MET A 1 52.41 -12.77 10.11
N SER A 2 51.14 -12.45 10.31
CA SER A 2 50.10 -12.80 11.30
C SER A 2 48.95 -11.87 10.96
N SER A 3 48.12 -12.25 9.99
CA SER A 3 46.94 -11.47 9.57
C SER A 3 45.87 -12.45 9.10
N ASN A 4 45.32 -13.18 10.07
CA ASN A 4 44.33 -14.22 9.86
C ASN A 4 42.92 -13.63 9.96
N GLN A 5 42.08 -13.98 8.99
CA GLN A 5 40.64 -14.27 9.14
C GLN A 5 39.81 -13.34 10.05
N ASN A 6 39.03 -12.46 9.42
CA ASN A 6 37.69 -12.09 9.89
C ASN A 6 36.83 -11.62 8.71
N ILE A 7 36.46 -12.56 7.83
CA ILE A 7 35.32 -12.38 6.91
C ILE A 7 34.18 -13.18 7.53
N ALA A 8 33.41 -12.54 8.41
CA ALA A 8 32.18 -13.11 8.93
C ALA A 8 31.17 -13.19 7.79
N SER A 9 30.68 -14.40 7.50
CA SER A 9 29.73 -14.65 6.43
C SER A 9 28.33 -14.16 6.82
N SER A 10 28.07 -12.86 6.61
CA SER A 10 26.71 -12.33 6.59
C SER A 10 25.92 -13.05 5.50
N SER A 11 25.15 -14.06 5.92
CA SER A 11 24.26 -14.87 5.09
C SER A 11 22.84 -14.80 5.65
N ALA A 12 22.46 -13.59 6.08
CA ALA A 12 21.06 -13.22 6.23
C ALA A 12 20.43 -13.26 4.84
N ALA A 13 19.77 -14.38 4.51
CA ALA A 13 18.85 -14.43 3.39
C ALA A 13 17.75 -13.40 3.66
N PHE A 14 17.55 -12.44 2.75
CA PHE A 14 16.54 -11.39 2.91
C PHE A 14 15.16 -12.00 3.13
N VAL A 15 14.65 -11.90 4.35
CA VAL A 15 13.28 -12.30 4.70
C VAL A 15 12.33 -11.16 4.31
N THR A 16 11.98 -11.09 3.03
CA THR A 16 10.90 -10.22 2.56
C THR A 16 9.55 -10.71 3.09
N SER A 17 8.53 -9.84 3.12
CA SER A 17 7.15 -10.21 3.46
C SER A 17 6.66 -11.42 2.66
N ALA A 18 6.97 -11.46 1.36
CA ALA A 18 6.67 -12.58 0.45
C ALA A 18 7.42 -13.90 0.71
N SER A 19 8.41 -13.92 1.61
CA SER A 19 9.18 -15.12 2.00
C SER A 19 8.81 -15.67 3.39
N ARG A 20 8.01 -14.91 4.16
CA ARG A 20 7.34 -15.41 5.37
C ARG A 20 6.23 -16.35 4.91
N ASP A 21 5.94 -17.41 5.66
CA ASP A 21 4.80 -18.30 5.40
C ASP A 21 3.49 -17.55 5.69
N ALA A 22 3.10 -16.66 4.78
CA ALA A 22 1.97 -15.71 4.89
C ALA A 22 0.58 -16.38 4.86
N ALA A 23 0.51 -17.69 5.12
CA ALA A 23 -0.72 -18.47 5.05
C ALA A 23 -1.64 -18.26 6.28
N THR A 24 -1.08 -17.93 7.44
CA THR A 24 -1.84 -17.79 8.70
C THR A 24 -1.16 -16.87 9.73
N LEU A 25 -1.90 -15.88 10.23
CA LEU A 25 -1.59 -15.14 11.46
C LEU A 25 -1.33 -16.12 12.63
N ARG A 26 -0.22 -15.93 13.34
CA ARG A 26 0.16 -16.81 14.46
C ARG A 26 -0.43 -16.30 15.78
N ARG A 27 -1.52 -16.92 16.24
CA ARG A 27 -2.14 -16.57 17.53
C ARG A 27 -1.44 -17.26 18.71
N VAL A 28 -1.06 -16.48 19.71
CA VAL A 28 -0.25 -16.88 20.87
C VAL A 28 -0.95 -16.46 22.16
N SER A 29 -1.78 -17.35 22.72
CA SER A 29 -2.34 -17.20 24.07
C SER A 29 -1.35 -17.67 25.14
N PRO A 30 -1.22 -16.96 26.29
CA PRO A 30 -0.35 -17.38 27.40
C PRO A 30 -0.76 -18.73 28.00
N MET A 31 -2.04 -19.11 27.90
CA MET A 31 -2.53 -20.41 28.41
C MET A 31 -2.20 -21.59 27.50
N ARG A 32 -2.05 -21.34 26.18
CA ARG A 32 -1.84 -22.39 25.17
C ARG A 32 -0.38 -22.52 24.74
N HIS A 33 0.34 -21.41 24.74
CA HIS A 33 1.67 -21.26 24.16
C HIS A 33 2.63 -20.55 25.12
N SER A 34 2.56 -20.84 26.43
CA SER A 34 3.23 -20.08 27.50
C SER A 34 4.70 -19.76 27.24
N ALA A 35 5.50 -20.75 26.83
CA ALA A 35 6.92 -20.55 26.55
C ALA A 35 7.16 -19.56 25.40
N LEU A 36 6.40 -19.65 24.31
CA LEU A 36 6.52 -18.70 23.19
C LEU A 36 5.95 -17.32 23.56
N PHE A 37 4.90 -17.27 24.39
CA PHE A 37 4.37 -16.02 24.92
C PHE A 37 5.42 -15.29 25.77
N GLU A 38 6.09 -15.99 26.70
CA GLU A 38 7.18 -15.45 27.51
C GLU A 38 8.36 -14.97 26.63
N GLU A 39 8.72 -15.71 25.59
CA GLU A 39 9.77 -15.34 24.63
C GLU A 39 9.40 -14.11 23.79
N LEU A 40 8.15 -13.99 23.33
CA LEU A 40 7.68 -12.80 22.61
C LEU A 40 7.58 -11.58 23.54
N VAL A 41 7.15 -11.76 24.79
CA VAL A 41 7.19 -10.71 25.83
C VAL A 41 8.62 -10.23 26.09
N GLN A 42 9.59 -11.14 26.18
CA GLN A 42 11.02 -10.80 26.28
C GLN A 42 11.54 -10.11 25.02
N GLY A 43 11.10 -10.52 23.83
CA GLY A 43 11.42 -9.86 22.55
C GLY A 43 10.93 -8.41 22.50
N ILE A 44 9.68 -8.17 22.89
CA ILE A 44 9.09 -6.83 23.00
C ILE A 44 9.86 -5.99 24.03
N ALA A 45 10.15 -6.54 25.21
CA ALA A 45 10.88 -5.85 26.28
C ALA A 45 12.34 -5.52 25.96
N SER A 46 12.97 -6.26 25.04
CA SER A 46 14.39 -6.12 24.69
C SER A 46 14.68 -5.26 23.46
N THR A 47 13.68 -5.08 22.58
CA THR A 47 13.79 -4.31 21.32
C THR A 47 14.08 -2.84 21.58
N ARG A 48 15.01 -2.27 20.81
CA ARG A 48 15.49 -0.89 21.00
C ARG A 48 14.71 0.14 20.23
N ASN A 49 14.16 -0.19 19.06
CA ASN A 49 13.36 0.76 18.28
C ASN A 49 11.96 0.18 18.07
N VAL A 50 11.04 0.60 18.94
CA VAL A 50 9.63 0.19 18.92
C VAL A 50 8.77 1.32 18.37
N PHE A 51 8.05 1.06 17.29
CA PHE A 51 6.94 1.90 16.86
C PHE A 51 5.64 1.32 17.41
N VAL A 52 4.81 2.17 18.02
CA VAL A 52 3.53 1.75 18.62
C VAL A 52 2.40 2.36 17.82
N MET A 53 1.33 1.58 17.63
CA MET A 53 0.06 2.11 17.19
C MET A 53 -1.08 1.57 18.05
N SER A 54 -1.99 2.47 18.45
CA SER A 54 -3.00 2.19 19.47
C SER A 54 -4.34 2.83 19.13
N GLY A 55 -5.38 2.41 19.86
CA GLY A 55 -6.71 3.04 19.86
C GLY A 55 -7.35 2.88 21.22
N ASP A 56 -8.67 3.10 21.32
CA ASP A 56 -9.39 3.15 22.59
C ASP A 56 -9.28 1.85 23.43
N ALA A 57 -9.04 0.70 22.78
CA ALA A 57 -8.75 -0.57 23.47
C ALA A 57 -7.48 -0.50 24.34
N ALA A 58 -6.44 0.24 23.91
CA ALA A 58 -5.22 0.44 24.70
C ALA A 58 -5.46 1.23 26.01
N MET A 59 -6.59 1.94 26.10
CA MET A 59 -7.04 2.64 27.30
C MET A 59 -7.92 1.78 28.22
N ALA A 60 -8.08 0.48 27.93
CA ALA A 60 -8.75 -0.47 28.84
C ALA A 60 -8.15 -0.38 30.25
N GLY A 61 -9.01 -0.44 31.28
CA GLY A 61 -8.62 -0.30 32.69
C GLY A 61 -8.28 1.12 33.16
N SER A 62 -8.23 2.13 32.27
CA SER A 62 -8.09 3.54 32.69
C SER A 62 -9.34 4.09 33.41
N GLY A 63 -10.50 3.45 33.23
CA GLY A 63 -11.80 3.94 33.68
C GLY A 63 -12.51 4.85 32.67
N LEU A 64 -11.88 5.14 31.52
CA LEU A 64 -12.55 5.75 30.37
C LEU A 64 -13.40 4.68 29.64
N ALA A 65 -14.62 5.04 29.23
CA ALA A 65 -15.48 4.14 28.46
C ALA A 65 -14.97 3.95 27.03
N THR A 66 -15.02 2.72 26.51
CA THR A 66 -14.72 2.41 25.10
C THR A 66 -15.83 2.91 24.18
N ALA A 67 -15.50 3.15 22.90
CA ALA A 67 -16.43 3.72 21.91
C ALA A 67 -17.68 2.88 21.65
N GLU A 68 -17.56 1.57 21.80
CA GLU A 68 -18.54 0.58 21.34
C GLU A 68 -19.49 0.13 22.47
N GLY A 69 -19.30 0.62 23.70
CA GLY A 69 -19.89 0.05 24.92
C GLY A 69 -21.34 0.43 25.26
N GLY A 70 -22.10 1.07 24.37
CA GLY A 70 -23.42 1.64 24.70
C GLY A 70 -24.45 1.57 23.56
N SER A 71 -25.68 1.17 23.90
CA SER A 71 -26.76 1.00 22.93
C SER A 71 -27.22 2.33 22.30
N GLY A 72 -26.93 2.53 21.01
CA GLY A 72 -27.79 3.31 20.11
C GLY A 72 -27.17 4.48 19.35
N ASN A 73 -25.89 4.83 19.57
CA ASN A 73 -25.07 5.70 18.70
C ASN A 73 -23.65 5.70 19.27
N SER A 74 -22.63 5.33 18.50
CA SER A 74 -21.25 5.50 18.94
C SER A 74 -20.88 6.99 18.91
N TYR A 75 -19.89 7.42 19.70
CA TYR A 75 -19.40 8.79 19.54
C TYR A 75 -18.66 8.98 18.21
N TRP A 76 -18.19 7.91 17.57
CA TRP A 76 -17.62 7.96 16.22
C TRP A 76 -18.66 8.35 15.18
N ASP A 77 -19.92 7.93 15.31
CA ASP A 77 -21.02 8.37 14.44
C ASP A 77 -21.30 9.86 14.66
N MET A 78 -21.24 10.34 15.91
CA MET A 78 -21.38 11.78 16.22
C MET A 78 -20.18 12.60 15.71
N ILE A 79 -18.95 12.08 15.75
CA ILE A 79 -17.77 12.71 15.15
C ILE A 79 -17.97 12.78 13.63
N ARG A 80 -18.21 11.64 12.97
CA ARG A 80 -18.44 11.51 11.51
C ARG A 80 -19.47 12.51 11.01
N ASN A 81 -20.65 12.53 11.63
CA ASN A 81 -21.72 13.48 11.31
C ASN A 81 -21.33 14.95 11.58
N ALA A 82 -20.50 15.22 12.59
CA ALA A 82 -20.00 16.56 12.89
C ALA A 82 -18.83 17.02 11.99
N THR A 83 -18.18 16.09 11.29
CA THR A 83 -16.92 16.35 10.56
C THR A 83 -16.96 16.06 9.06
N GLN A 84 -18.02 15.44 8.54
CA GLN A 84 -18.31 15.39 7.11
C GLN A 84 -18.91 16.74 6.63
N ASP A 85 -20.03 17.19 7.20
CA ASP A 85 -20.64 18.49 6.85
C ASP A 85 -20.46 19.56 7.93
N VAL A 86 -19.19 19.86 8.16
CA VAL A 86 -18.66 20.83 9.13
C VAL A 86 -19.29 22.24 9.03
N MET A 87 -19.79 22.60 7.84
CA MET A 87 -20.28 23.92 7.48
C MET A 87 -21.81 24.06 7.63
N ASN A 88 -22.58 23.01 7.34
CA ASN A 88 -24.04 23.05 7.42
C ASN A 88 -24.62 22.60 8.76
N LEU A 89 -23.78 22.12 9.70
CA LEU A 89 -24.22 21.82 11.08
C LEU A 89 -25.14 22.93 11.64
N SER A 90 -26.30 22.49 12.15
CA SER A 90 -27.17 23.32 12.97
C SER A 90 -26.48 23.66 14.29
N GLU A 91 -26.90 24.76 14.91
CA GLU A 91 -26.35 25.18 16.21
C GLU A 91 -26.63 24.13 17.30
N ASP A 92 -27.78 23.44 17.22
CA ASP A 92 -28.15 22.36 18.13
C ASP A 92 -27.29 21.09 17.93
N GLN A 93 -26.97 20.71 16.68
CA GLN A 93 -26.03 19.60 16.40
C GLN A 93 -24.62 19.94 16.91
N LEU A 94 -24.12 21.15 16.65
CA LEU A 94 -22.81 21.59 17.13
C LEU A 94 -22.76 21.68 18.66
N ALA A 95 -23.82 22.17 19.31
CA ALA A 95 -23.94 22.20 20.76
C ALA A 95 -23.97 20.78 21.36
N ARG A 96 -24.69 19.84 20.73
CA ARG A 96 -24.72 18.42 21.13
C ARG A 96 -23.35 17.77 21.00
N TYR A 97 -22.68 17.95 19.86
CA TYR A 97 -21.32 17.44 19.62
C TYR A 97 -20.33 17.98 20.66
N ASN A 98 -20.29 19.30 20.84
CA ASN A 98 -19.43 19.95 21.83
C ASN A 98 -19.72 19.48 23.26
N ARG A 99 -20.99 19.24 23.61
CA ARG A 99 -21.41 18.72 24.93
C ARG A 99 -20.89 17.31 25.18
N VAL A 100 -21.09 16.39 24.25
CA VAL A 100 -20.60 15.01 24.36
C VAL A 100 -19.07 14.99 24.48
N MET A 101 -18.39 15.75 23.63
CA MET A 101 -16.93 15.79 23.60
C MET A 101 -16.33 16.49 24.84
N ALA A 102 -17.06 17.44 25.44
CA ALA A 102 -16.71 18.02 26.76
C ALA A 102 -16.89 17.01 27.90
N LEU A 103 -17.97 16.22 27.91
CA LEU A 103 -18.14 15.13 28.88
C LEU A 103 -16.97 14.13 28.77
N ARG A 104 -16.64 13.67 27.55
CA ARG A 104 -15.52 12.76 27.34
C ARG A 104 -14.17 13.36 27.74
N ARG A 105 -13.92 14.65 27.49
CA ARG A 105 -12.74 15.36 28.02
C ARG A 105 -12.68 15.36 29.56
N ILE A 106 -13.82 15.57 30.23
CA ILE A 106 -13.89 15.55 31.69
C ILE A 106 -13.55 14.14 32.20
N GLU A 107 -14.14 13.11 31.60
CA GLU A 107 -13.87 11.70 31.90
C GLU A 107 -12.39 11.35 31.68
N ALA A 108 -11.80 11.70 30.52
CA ALA A 108 -10.39 11.50 30.20
C ALA A 108 -9.46 12.18 31.23
N ARG A 109 -9.79 13.39 31.70
CA ARG A 109 -9.02 14.03 32.79
C ARG A 109 -9.17 13.33 34.15
N SER A 110 -10.27 12.62 34.39
CA SER A 110 -10.42 11.75 35.56
C SER A 110 -9.89 10.33 35.37
N ALA A 111 -9.52 9.94 34.14
CA ALA A 111 -9.03 8.61 33.84
C ALA A 111 -7.71 8.33 34.57
N ASN A 112 -7.62 7.10 35.09
CA ASN A 112 -6.45 6.56 35.75
C ASN A 112 -5.39 6.14 34.72
N ARG A 113 -4.14 6.22 35.15
CA ARG A 113 -3.00 5.66 34.44
C ARG A 113 -3.08 4.13 34.44
N ASN A 114 -2.90 3.50 33.28
CA ASN A 114 -2.92 2.04 33.12
C ASN A 114 -1.53 1.49 32.73
N ARG A 115 -1.40 0.17 32.53
CA ARG A 115 -0.09 -0.45 32.23
C ARG A 115 0.45 -0.15 30.84
N TYR A 116 -0.40 0.22 29.89
CA TYR A 116 0.03 0.67 28.57
C TYR A 116 0.78 2.02 28.66
N ILE A 117 0.27 2.96 29.46
CA ILE A 117 0.96 4.24 29.72
C ILE A 117 2.30 4.04 30.43
N ASP A 118 2.35 3.15 31.44
CA ASP A 118 3.61 2.76 32.10
C ASP A 118 4.66 2.27 31.08
N TYR A 119 4.23 1.46 30.10
CA TYR A 119 5.09 0.94 29.04
C TYR A 119 5.58 2.02 28.07
N LEU A 120 4.71 2.93 27.61
CA LEU A 120 5.12 4.05 26.76
C LEU A 120 6.16 4.95 27.44
N GLU A 121 5.96 5.27 28.72
CA GLU A 121 6.94 6.04 29.49
C GLU A 121 8.27 5.30 29.65
N ARG A 122 8.22 3.98 29.89
CA ARG A 122 9.42 3.16 30.02
C ARG A 122 10.22 3.10 28.72
N LEU A 123 9.54 2.95 27.57
CA LEU A 123 10.17 3.04 26.25
C LEU A 123 10.74 4.45 26.00
N ALA A 124 9.98 5.51 26.25
CA ALA A 124 10.45 6.88 26.02
C ALA A 124 11.66 7.24 26.91
N GLY A 125 11.65 6.83 28.18
CA GLY A 125 12.76 7.01 29.12
C GLY A 125 14.03 6.20 28.77
N ALA A 126 13.88 5.07 28.08
CA ALA A 126 14.99 4.31 27.51
C ALA A 126 15.45 4.82 26.13
N ASN A 127 14.79 5.86 25.60
CA ASN A 127 14.85 6.29 24.20
C ASN A 127 14.57 5.15 23.18
N SER A 128 13.71 4.21 23.54
CA SER A 128 13.34 3.07 22.70
C SER A 128 11.99 3.19 21.99
N LEU A 129 11.20 4.20 22.34
CA LEU A 129 10.02 4.59 21.57
C LEU A 129 10.49 5.33 20.31
N ALA A 130 10.31 4.75 19.13
CA ALA A 130 10.56 5.42 17.85
C ALA A 130 9.45 6.44 17.56
N GLY A 131 8.20 6.03 17.77
CA GLY A 131 7.00 6.86 17.66
C GLY A 131 5.76 6.12 18.17
N CYS A 132 4.70 6.87 18.45
CA CYS A 132 3.41 6.34 18.84
C CYS A 132 2.31 7.01 18.02
N VAL A 133 1.56 6.24 17.26
CA VAL A 133 0.36 6.70 16.56
C VAL A 133 -0.87 6.25 17.33
N THR A 134 -1.87 7.13 17.49
CA THR A 134 -3.12 6.76 18.15
C THR A 134 -4.35 7.14 17.33
N ALA A 135 -5.29 6.20 17.25
CA ALA A 135 -6.66 6.42 16.81
C ALA A 135 -7.55 6.94 17.94
N SER A 136 -7.09 6.89 19.20
CA SER A 136 -7.80 7.54 20.31
C SER A 136 -7.68 9.06 20.19
N ILE A 137 -8.74 9.75 20.60
CA ILE A 137 -8.86 11.21 20.52
C ILE A 137 -8.64 11.88 21.87
N ASP A 138 -8.46 11.11 22.95
CA ASP A 138 -8.53 11.61 24.32
C ASP A 138 -7.19 12.13 24.86
N GLY A 139 -6.10 11.96 24.11
CA GLY A 139 -4.77 12.51 24.42
C GLY A 139 -4.09 11.89 25.65
N LEU A 140 -4.55 10.73 26.12
CA LEU A 140 -4.06 10.09 27.34
C LEU A 140 -2.60 9.63 27.22
N GLU A 141 -2.18 9.18 26.05
CA GLU A 141 -0.84 8.65 25.77
C GLU A 141 0.26 9.65 26.14
N GLY A 142 0.10 10.92 25.76
CA GLY A 142 1.07 11.98 26.06
C GLY A 142 0.92 12.61 27.45
N ARG A 143 -0.21 12.40 28.14
CA ARG A 143 -0.64 13.22 29.29
C ARG A 143 0.34 13.23 30.47
N TRP A 144 0.98 12.11 30.77
CA TRP A 144 1.81 11.95 31.96
C TRP A 144 3.31 12.21 31.74
N SER A 145 3.76 12.31 30.49
CA SER A 145 5.18 12.47 30.15
C SER A 145 5.37 13.27 28.88
N ALA A 146 6.06 14.42 28.99
CA ALA A 146 6.41 15.27 27.84
C ALA A 146 7.25 14.52 26.78
N ASN A 147 8.08 13.55 27.20
CA ASN A 147 8.87 12.72 26.29
C ASN A 147 8.01 11.74 25.48
N VAL A 148 6.87 11.31 26.03
CA VAL A 148 5.87 10.51 25.31
C VAL A 148 5.03 11.43 24.42
N ALA A 149 4.55 12.57 24.94
CA ALA A 149 3.78 13.56 24.18
C ALA A 149 4.49 14.02 22.90
N ALA A 150 5.81 14.27 22.97
CA ALA A 150 6.64 14.64 21.81
C ALA A 150 6.77 13.54 20.74
N LYS A 151 6.38 12.30 21.07
CA LYS A 151 6.42 11.13 20.17
C LYS A 151 5.03 10.58 19.83
N VAL A 152 3.95 11.19 20.33
CA VAL A 152 2.56 10.78 20.08
C VAL A 152 1.93 11.62 18.96
N THR A 153 1.32 10.95 17.99
CA THR A 153 0.55 11.57 16.90
C THR A 153 -0.87 11.00 16.88
N GLY A 154 -1.87 11.85 17.11
CA GLY A 154 -3.29 11.49 17.01
C GLY A 154 -3.79 11.57 15.56
N LEU A 155 -4.23 10.45 14.98
CA LEU A 155 -4.72 10.36 13.59
C LEU A 155 -5.97 11.22 13.36
N TYR A 156 -6.90 11.14 14.31
CA TYR A 156 -8.17 11.85 14.29
C TYR A 156 -8.13 13.17 15.07
N GLY A 157 -6.94 13.61 15.50
CA GLY A 157 -6.73 14.86 16.24
C GLY A 157 -6.70 14.68 17.76
N ASP A 158 -7.04 15.75 18.49
CA ASP A 158 -6.90 15.84 19.95
C ASP A 158 -8.12 16.56 20.56
N ASN A 159 -8.93 15.81 21.31
CA ASN A 159 -10.14 16.30 21.98
C ASN A 159 -9.82 17.25 23.14
N SER A 160 -8.62 17.19 23.73
CA SER A 160 -8.19 18.09 24.81
C SER A 160 -8.08 19.56 24.37
N ARG A 161 -8.00 19.80 23.06
CA ARG A 161 -7.87 21.12 22.43
C ARG A 161 -9.14 21.52 21.67
N LEU A 162 -9.49 22.79 21.71
CA LEU A 162 -10.58 23.36 20.93
C LEU A 162 -10.04 24.22 19.78
N ARG A 163 -10.73 24.25 18.65
CA ARG A 163 -10.42 25.16 17.53
C ARG A 163 -11.68 25.63 16.84
N CYS A 164 -11.55 26.61 15.93
CA CYS A 164 -12.62 26.93 14.97
C CYS A 164 -12.17 26.62 13.53
N LEU A 165 -13.05 26.84 12.57
CA LEU A 165 -12.83 26.53 11.15
C LEU A 165 -12.03 27.60 10.40
N THR A 166 -11.59 28.65 11.09
CA THR A 166 -10.67 29.62 10.48
C THR A 166 -9.35 28.89 10.23
N SER A 167 -8.87 28.84 8.98
CA SER A 167 -7.66 28.11 8.61
C SER A 167 -6.40 28.55 9.36
N SER A 168 -6.37 29.80 9.83
CA SER A 168 -5.31 30.37 10.69
C SER A 168 -5.64 30.34 12.20
N CYS A 169 -6.60 29.53 12.62
CA CYS A 169 -6.86 29.24 14.04
C CYS A 169 -5.78 28.32 14.59
N GLN A 170 -5.07 28.78 15.63
CA GLN A 170 -4.06 28.01 16.36
C GLN A 170 -4.68 27.06 17.40
N GLY A 171 -6.00 27.16 17.61
CA GLY A 171 -6.72 26.46 18.67
C GLY A 171 -6.56 27.11 20.04
N LEU A 172 -7.07 26.41 21.06
CA LEU A 172 -6.96 26.68 22.48
C LEU A 172 -6.26 25.47 23.12
N GLY A 173 -5.23 25.73 23.93
CA GLY A 173 -4.57 24.69 24.72
C GLY A 173 -5.48 24.13 25.83
N GLU A 174 -5.06 23.00 26.43
CA GLU A 174 -5.88 22.25 27.40
C GLU A 174 -6.39 23.12 28.56
N ALA A 175 -5.55 23.98 29.13
CA ALA A 175 -5.91 24.84 30.26
C ALA A 175 -7.00 25.89 29.92
N ALA A 176 -7.07 26.32 28.66
CA ALA A 176 -8.14 27.20 28.18
C ALA A 176 -9.40 26.40 27.84
N THR A 177 -9.26 25.24 27.18
CA THR A 177 -10.35 24.30 26.92
C THR A 177 -11.07 23.88 28.21
N LYS A 178 -10.32 23.57 29.27
CA LYS A 178 -10.85 23.18 30.58
C LYS A 178 -11.80 24.21 31.19
N LYS A 179 -11.56 25.52 30.96
CA LYS A 179 -12.42 26.61 31.43
C LYS A 179 -13.76 26.69 30.69
N LEU A 180 -13.88 26.03 29.54
CA LEU A 180 -15.07 26.03 28.68
C LEU A 180 -15.90 24.74 28.81
N ASP A 181 -15.40 23.71 29.49
CA ASP A 181 -16.13 22.43 29.59
C ASP A 181 -17.45 22.55 30.38
N ASP A 182 -17.49 23.36 31.43
CA ASP A 182 -18.74 23.69 32.14
C ASP A 182 -19.75 24.41 31.22
N VAL A 183 -19.26 25.25 30.31
CA VAL A 183 -20.07 25.98 29.32
C VAL A 183 -20.61 25.05 28.23
N PHE A 184 -19.85 24.04 27.81
CA PHE A 184 -20.31 23.07 26.81
C PHE A 184 -21.21 21.98 27.42
N THR A 185 -20.98 21.59 28.66
CA THR A 185 -21.82 20.61 29.37
C THR A 185 -23.16 21.19 29.79
N ASN A 186 -23.16 22.46 30.23
CA ASN A 186 -24.33 23.22 30.68
C ASN A 186 -24.44 24.55 29.89
N PRO A 187 -24.78 24.50 28.59
CA PRO A 187 -24.88 25.71 27.77
C PRO A 187 -25.91 26.67 28.36
N PRO A 188 -25.51 27.87 28.80
CA PRO A 188 -26.44 28.83 29.37
C PRO A 188 -27.40 29.34 28.29
N ASN A 189 -28.63 29.69 28.68
CA ASN A 189 -29.66 30.31 27.82
C ASN A 189 -29.30 31.77 27.44
N LEU A 190 -28.03 32.04 27.14
CA LEU A 190 -27.55 33.31 26.62
C LEU A 190 -27.93 33.42 25.14
N LYS A 191 -28.60 34.51 24.78
CA LYS A 191 -28.70 34.93 23.39
C LYS A 191 -27.29 35.18 22.85
N PRO A 192 -26.98 34.83 21.59
CA PRO A 192 -25.66 35.08 21.01
C PRO A 192 -25.34 36.58 21.08
N SER A 193 -24.41 36.93 21.95
CA SER A 193 -23.77 38.24 22.06
C SER A 193 -22.33 38.15 21.55
N GLY A 194 -21.66 39.29 21.36
CA GLY A 194 -20.25 39.29 20.95
C GLY A 194 -19.28 38.62 21.95
N ASP A 195 -19.75 38.40 23.18
CA ASP A 195 -18.98 37.87 24.30
C ASP A 195 -19.25 36.37 24.55
N ASP A 196 -19.88 35.66 23.61
CA ASP A 196 -20.11 34.21 23.74
C ASP A 196 -18.76 33.46 23.87
N PRO A 197 -18.47 32.81 25.01
CA PRO A 197 -17.21 32.10 25.23
C PRO A 197 -17.05 30.85 24.34
N ARG A 198 -18.12 30.41 23.66
CA ARG A 198 -18.08 29.33 22.66
C ARG A 198 -17.56 29.81 21.30
N ILE A 199 -17.34 31.11 21.11
CA ILE A 199 -16.78 31.67 19.87
C ILE A 199 -15.27 31.93 20.06
N CYS A 200 -14.46 31.57 19.07
CA CYS A 200 -13.02 31.81 19.09
C CYS A 200 -12.74 33.32 19.05
N GLN A 201 -12.36 33.87 20.21
CA GLN A 201 -12.17 35.30 20.40
C GLN A 201 -11.00 35.86 19.55
N ASP A 202 -9.91 35.10 19.37
CA ASP A 202 -8.78 35.56 18.54
C ASP A 202 -9.12 35.62 17.06
N CYS A 203 -9.83 34.62 16.52
CA CYS A 203 -10.30 34.64 15.13
C CYS A 203 -11.37 35.72 14.93
N THR A 204 -12.22 35.98 15.93
CA THR A 204 -13.18 37.09 15.92
C THR A 204 -12.47 38.45 15.91
N ARG A 205 -11.48 38.66 16.77
CA ARG A 205 -10.66 39.88 16.84
C ARG A 205 -9.87 40.10 15.55
N LYS A 206 -9.25 39.05 14.99
CA LYS A 206 -8.57 39.07 13.67
C LYS A 206 -9.55 39.45 12.55
N ASN A 207 -10.76 38.89 12.53
CA ASN A 207 -11.79 39.23 11.54
C ASN A 207 -12.33 40.67 11.68
N LEU A 208 -12.50 41.16 12.92
CA LEU A 208 -12.93 42.53 13.18
C LEU A 208 -11.90 43.58 12.71
N LYS A 209 -10.60 43.30 12.91
CA LYS A 209 -9.48 44.13 12.43
C LYS A 209 -9.37 44.17 10.90
N ASN A 210 -9.82 43.13 10.20
CA ASN A 210 -9.82 43.11 8.74
C ASN A 210 -10.91 44.03 8.16
N ASN A 211 -10.52 44.80 7.15
CA ASN A 211 -11.36 45.80 6.49
C ASN A 211 -12.67 45.18 5.97
N LYS A 212 -13.81 45.88 6.06
CA LYS A 212 -15.17 45.32 5.91
C LYS A 212 -15.38 44.50 4.62
N LEU A 213 -14.66 44.81 3.54
CA LEU A 213 -14.68 44.13 2.25
C LEU A 213 -13.93 42.77 2.21
N ARG A 214 -13.30 42.34 3.30
CA ARG A 214 -12.48 41.11 3.40
C ARG A 214 -12.86 40.17 4.55
N ARG A 215 -14.03 40.36 5.17
CA ARG A 215 -14.49 39.52 6.27
C ARG A 215 -14.98 38.18 5.72
N SER A 216 -14.20 37.11 5.91
CA SER A 216 -14.59 35.74 5.61
C SER A 216 -15.14 35.03 6.85
N GLY A 217 -16.13 34.16 6.64
CA GLY A 217 -16.75 33.35 7.70
C GLY A 217 -17.81 34.07 8.54
N ASN A 218 -18.80 33.31 9.00
CA ASN A 218 -19.85 33.72 9.94
C ASN A 218 -19.47 33.30 11.37
N ASP A 219 -20.37 33.48 12.34
CA ASP A 219 -20.07 33.06 13.72
C ASP A 219 -20.00 31.52 13.85
N LYS A 220 -20.76 30.76 13.05
CA LYS A 220 -20.63 29.28 12.99
C LYS A 220 -19.22 28.81 12.62
N THR A 221 -18.54 29.47 11.65
CA THR A 221 -17.15 29.13 11.32
C THR A 221 -16.14 29.55 12.39
N ARG A 222 -16.52 30.47 13.29
CA ARG A 222 -15.72 30.90 14.45
C ARG A 222 -16.09 30.18 15.74
N SER A 223 -17.21 29.45 15.78
CA SER A 223 -17.58 28.60 16.91
C SER A 223 -16.50 27.55 17.16
N LEU A 224 -16.10 27.47 18.43
CA LEU A 224 -15.16 26.48 18.94
C LEU A 224 -15.80 25.10 18.89
N ARG A 225 -14.97 24.12 18.55
CA ARG A 225 -15.27 22.69 18.51
C ARG A 225 -14.01 21.89 18.90
N PRO A 226 -14.13 20.64 19.35
CA PRO A 226 -12.99 19.73 19.51
C PRO A 226 -12.06 19.76 18.30
N SER A 227 -10.75 19.63 18.52
CA SER A 227 -9.76 19.54 17.44
C SER A 227 -9.69 18.11 16.89
N VAL A 228 -10.86 17.56 16.57
CA VAL A 228 -11.10 16.16 16.17
C VAL A 228 -11.82 16.10 14.81
N GLN A 229 -11.51 15.08 14.02
CA GLN A 229 -11.96 14.87 12.64
C GLN A 229 -12.25 13.40 12.33
N SER A 230 -13.00 13.10 11.25
CA SER A 230 -13.33 11.72 10.83
C SER A 230 -12.50 11.15 9.68
N ARG A 231 -11.57 11.92 9.09
CA ARG A 231 -10.66 11.46 8.03
C ARG A 231 -9.21 11.72 8.46
N VAL A 232 -8.29 10.88 8.02
CA VAL A 232 -6.92 10.79 8.55
C VAL A 232 -5.99 11.80 7.87
N ALA A 233 -6.29 12.14 6.61
CA ALA A 233 -5.47 13.03 5.77
C ALA A 233 -5.38 14.51 6.21
N LEU A 234 -6.04 14.92 7.30
CA LEU A 234 -6.23 16.34 7.65
C LEU A 234 -5.69 16.75 9.03
N SER A 235 -4.75 15.97 9.62
CA SER A 235 -4.14 16.33 10.90
C SER A 235 -3.76 17.81 10.89
N PHE A 236 -4.45 18.64 11.67
CA PHE A 236 -4.15 20.06 11.74
C PHE A 236 -2.72 20.16 12.24
N ILE A 237 -1.78 20.49 11.33
CA ILE A 237 -0.33 20.49 11.55
C ILE A 237 -0.11 21.00 12.98
N PRO A 238 0.53 20.22 13.87
CA PRO A 238 0.68 20.62 15.26
C PRO A 238 1.37 21.97 15.31
N VAL A 239 0.56 23.01 15.51
CA VAL A 239 1.07 24.36 15.69
C VAL A 239 1.74 24.31 17.04
N GLU A 240 3.06 24.50 17.04
CA GLU A 240 3.78 24.85 18.26
C GLU A 240 3.11 26.10 18.83
N ILE A 241 2.29 25.90 19.86
CA ILE A 241 1.77 26.97 20.69
C ILE A 241 2.94 27.31 21.61
N PRO A 242 3.56 28.51 21.51
CA PRO A 242 4.59 28.87 22.47
C PRO A 242 3.94 28.94 23.85
N ASP A 243 4.55 28.32 24.85
CA ASP A 243 4.09 28.35 26.24
C ASP A 243 4.23 29.76 26.81
N TYR A 244 3.23 30.62 26.53
CA TYR A 244 3.10 31.97 27.09
C TYR A 244 2.51 31.93 28.51
N ASP A 245 3.10 31.11 29.38
CA ASP A 245 2.85 31.08 30.83
C ASP A 245 4.09 31.53 31.63
N ASP A 246 4.89 32.45 31.07
CA ASP A 246 5.83 33.28 31.84
C ASP A 246 5.12 34.57 32.32
N PRO A 247 4.79 34.69 33.62
CA PRO A 247 4.15 35.88 34.17
C PRO A 247 5.09 37.09 34.35
N THR A 248 6.34 37.03 33.85
CA THR A 248 7.34 38.11 33.96
C THR A 248 7.66 38.84 32.66
N GLY A 249 6.92 38.59 31.59
CA GLY A 249 7.01 39.37 30.34
C GLY A 249 6.54 40.82 30.51
N ASP A 250 7.49 41.76 30.56
CA ASP A 250 7.22 43.21 30.67
C ASP A 250 6.17 43.69 29.66
N TYR A 251 5.11 44.32 30.17
CA TYR A 251 4.15 45.06 29.35
C TYR A 251 4.87 46.24 28.68
N VAL A 252 4.96 46.22 27.34
CA VAL A 252 5.29 47.42 26.58
C VAL A 252 4.17 48.44 26.78
N ASP A 253 4.52 49.55 27.42
CA ASP A 253 3.62 50.61 27.85
C ASP A 253 3.04 51.39 26.64
N ASP A 254 1.78 51.12 26.31
CA ASP A 254 1.04 51.74 25.21
C ASP A 254 0.44 53.12 25.60
N SER A 255 1.15 53.91 26.43
CA SER A 255 0.70 55.22 26.96
C SER A 255 1.36 56.44 26.29
N ALA A 256 1.25 56.54 24.96
CA ALA A 256 1.81 57.68 24.21
C ALA A 256 0.87 58.26 23.12
N TRP A 257 -0.39 58.58 23.45
CA TRP A 257 -1.18 59.48 22.58
C TRP A 257 -2.22 60.37 23.27
N GLU A 258 -1.77 61.32 24.10
CA GLU A 258 -2.51 62.58 24.30
C GLU A 258 -1.61 63.81 24.14
N GLY A 259 -2.14 64.85 23.50
CA GLY A 259 -1.64 66.22 23.69
C GLY A 259 -0.86 66.88 22.55
N SER A 260 -1.56 67.34 21.51
CA SER A 260 -1.25 68.70 21.01
C SER A 260 -2.47 69.40 20.39
N LYS A 261 -2.54 70.72 20.61
CA LYS A 261 -3.75 71.54 20.43
C LYS A 261 -3.64 72.50 19.23
N VAL A 262 -4.78 72.70 18.56
CA VAL A 262 -5.24 73.96 17.92
C VAL A 262 -4.40 74.53 16.76
N GLY A 263 -5.00 74.53 15.56
CA GLY A 263 -4.52 75.27 14.38
C GLY A 263 -5.66 75.66 13.42
N ARG A 264 -5.96 76.95 13.31
CA ARG A 264 -7.13 77.55 12.64
C ARG A 264 -7.31 77.21 11.13
N SER A 265 -8.56 76.89 10.77
CA SER A 265 -9.35 77.38 9.61
C SER A 265 -8.66 78.15 8.45
N LYS A 266 -8.94 77.73 7.21
CA LYS A 266 -9.58 78.57 6.16
C LYS A 266 -10.11 77.78 4.94
N HIS A 267 -10.98 78.43 4.17
CA HIS A 267 -11.79 77.88 3.07
C HIS A 267 -11.03 77.47 1.79
N ALA A 268 -11.64 76.56 1.00
CA ALA A 268 -11.90 76.78 -0.43
C ALA A 268 -13.05 75.88 -0.95
N ARG A 269 -13.77 76.33 -1.99
CA ARG A 269 -14.87 75.63 -2.71
C ARG A 269 -14.44 75.23 -4.12
N GLY A 270 -15.04 74.17 -4.68
CA GLY A 270 -15.15 73.87 -6.12
C GLY A 270 -15.55 72.40 -6.31
N LYS A 271 -16.76 72.01 -6.78
CA LYS A 271 -17.30 72.14 -8.15
C LYS A 271 -16.17 71.91 -9.18
N GLY A 272 -16.05 70.75 -9.82
CA GLY A 272 -17.02 70.08 -10.70
C GLY A 272 -16.47 70.19 -12.14
N LYS A 273 -16.38 69.09 -12.91
CA LYS A 273 -17.33 68.72 -13.96
C LYS A 273 -17.01 67.34 -14.57
N GLU A 274 -18.07 66.66 -15.01
CA GLU A 274 -18.16 65.76 -16.18
C GLU A 274 -17.30 66.20 -17.40
N LYS A 275 -16.86 65.37 -18.36
CA LYS A 275 -17.59 64.37 -19.19
C LYS A 275 -16.64 63.77 -20.27
N ILE A 276 -17.01 62.62 -20.87
CA ILE A 276 -16.72 62.16 -22.27
C ILE A 276 -15.23 61.99 -22.67
N VAL A 277 -14.68 60.79 -22.90
CA VAL A 277 -14.93 59.79 -23.98
C VAL A 277 -14.59 60.29 -25.38
N GLU A 278 -13.45 59.87 -25.94
CA GLU A 278 -13.35 59.37 -27.32
C GLU A 278 -11.98 58.70 -27.61
N LYS A 279 -12.03 57.53 -28.25
CA LYS A 279 -11.04 57.01 -29.20
C LYS A 279 -11.34 57.68 -30.56
N PRO A 280 -10.43 57.77 -31.57
CA PRO A 280 -9.50 56.71 -31.98
C PRO A 280 -8.10 57.26 -32.39
N GLU A 281 -7.22 56.67 -33.21
CA GLU A 281 -7.23 55.44 -34.04
C GLU A 281 -5.81 54.81 -34.11
N VAL A 282 -5.47 54.15 -35.22
CA VAL A 282 -4.18 53.54 -35.59
C VAL A 282 -3.51 54.36 -36.69
N ILE A 283 -2.18 54.52 -36.64
CA ILE A 283 -1.35 54.75 -37.84
C ILE A 283 -0.16 53.78 -37.80
N VAL A 284 0.03 53.07 -38.91
CA VAL A 284 1.20 52.24 -39.22
C VAL A 284 2.04 53.00 -40.24
N ILE A 285 3.31 53.26 -39.95
CA ILE A 285 4.36 53.50 -40.96
C ILE A 285 5.64 52.78 -40.51
N SER A 286 6.42 52.33 -41.49
CA SER A 286 7.50 51.35 -41.42
C SER A 286 8.91 51.95 -41.37
N ASP A 287 9.89 51.05 -41.19
CA ASP A 287 11.30 51.07 -41.65
C ASP A 287 12.20 52.31 -41.40
N SER A 288 13.29 52.10 -40.65
CA SER A 288 14.67 52.11 -41.23
C SER A 288 15.76 51.93 -40.15
N GLU A 289 16.63 50.94 -40.38
CA GLU A 289 18.11 50.90 -40.23
C GLU A 289 18.88 51.64 -39.10
N ASP A 290 19.94 50.94 -38.64
CA ASP A 290 21.18 51.40 -38.00
C ASP A 290 21.17 52.25 -36.71
N SER A 291 21.62 51.65 -35.60
CA SER A 291 22.99 51.85 -35.08
C SER A 291 23.22 51.23 -33.68
N ASP A 292 24.48 50.90 -33.38
CA ASP A 292 24.92 50.45 -32.05
C ASP A 292 24.79 51.55 -30.98
N ASP A 293 24.25 51.23 -29.80
CA ASP A 293 24.93 51.59 -28.54
C ASP A 293 24.53 50.69 -27.36
N SER A 294 25.46 50.58 -26.42
CA SER A 294 25.43 49.75 -25.23
C SER A 294 24.86 50.47 -24.00
N GLY A 295 23.84 49.88 -23.35
CA GLY A 295 23.28 50.42 -22.11
C GLY A 295 22.48 49.40 -21.30
N PRO A 296 22.65 49.31 -19.96
CA PRO A 296 21.99 48.30 -19.14
C PRO A 296 20.52 48.65 -18.88
N SER A 297 19.59 47.78 -19.29
CA SER A 297 18.16 48.01 -19.06
C SER A 297 17.71 47.58 -17.65
N THR A 298 17.35 48.56 -16.82
CA THR A 298 16.49 48.32 -15.66
C THR A 298 15.08 47.98 -16.12
N GLN A 299 14.68 46.70 -16.04
CA GLN A 299 13.29 46.31 -16.29
C GLN A 299 12.35 46.74 -15.14
N PRO A 300 11.17 47.30 -15.44
CA PRO A 300 10.16 47.61 -14.43
C PRO A 300 9.39 46.34 -14.01
N ALA A 301 9.25 46.12 -12.71
CA ALA A 301 8.55 44.96 -12.16
C ALA A 301 7.04 44.98 -12.50
N LEU A 302 6.65 44.19 -13.51
CA LEU A 302 5.25 43.90 -13.84
C LEU A 302 4.57 43.15 -12.68
N ARG A 303 3.85 43.88 -11.84
CA ARG A 303 2.98 43.30 -10.79
C ARG A 303 1.81 42.54 -11.43
N SER A 304 2.04 41.26 -11.70
CA SER A 304 0.98 40.29 -12.00
C SER A 304 -0.11 40.33 -10.93
N ARG A 305 -1.34 40.66 -11.33
CA ARG A 305 -2.53 40.51 -10.48
C ARG A 305 -2.84 39.02 -10.37
N ARG A 306 -2.37 38.37 -9.31
CA ARG A 306 -2.87 37.04 -8.91
C ARG A 306 -4.40 37.10 -8.75
N ARG A 307 -5.14 36.51 -9.70
CA ARG A 307 -6.53 36.10 -9.48
C ARG A 307 -6.49 35.12 -8.30
N MET A 308 -7.26 35.39 -7.24
CA MET A 308 -7.47 34.39 -6.19
C MET A 308 -8.17 33.18 -6.81
N LYS A 309 -7.58 31.99 -6.65
CA LYS A 309 -8.34 30.74 -6.80
C LYS A 309 -9.51 30.79 -5.80
N LYS A 310 -10.68 30.28 -6.22
CA LYS A 310 -11.74 29.89 -5.27
C LYS A 310 -11.18 28.84 -4.29
N HIS A 311 -11.88 28.66 -3.18
CA HIS A 311 -11.58 27.73 -2.08
C HIS A 311 -10.57 26.63 -2.42
N VAL A 312 -9.40 26.70 -1.77
CA VAL A 312 -8.45 25.59 -1.74
C VAL A 312 -9.02 24.59 -0.75
N GLU A 313 -9.68 23.56 -1.28
CA GLU A 313 -9.62 22.25 -0.66
C GLU A 313 -8.15 21.84 -0.58
N LEU A 314 -7.73 21.32 0.58
CA LEU A 314 -6.40 20.78 0.74
C LEU A 314 -6.34 19.48 -0.06
N THR A 315 -5.75 19.57 -1.25
CA THR A 315 -5.59 18.45 -2.20
C THR A 315 -4.91 17.26 -1.50
N GLN A 316 -5.57 16.11 -1.52
CA GLN A 316 -5.31 14.93 -0.67
C GLN A 316 -3.96 14.22 -0.91
N THR A 317 -3.07 14.72 -1.77
CA THR A 317 -2.15 13.86 -2.55
C THR A 317 -0.65 13.92 -2.24
N GLU A 318 -0.16 14.77 -1.33
CA GLU A 318 1.31 14.98 -1.18
C GLU A 318 1.90 14.90 0.24
N SER A 319 1.10 14.61 1.28
CA SER A 319 1.61 14.45 2.64
C SER A 319 1.21 13.12 3.25
N THR A 320 1.77 12.02 2.74
CA THR A 320 2.07 10.88 3.61
C THR A 320 2.93 11.44 4.77
N PRO A 321 2.50 11.33 6.03
CA PRO A 321 3.19 11.98 7.14
C PRO A 321 4.71 11.71 7.12
N GLN A 322 5.55 12.75 7.05
CA GLN A 322 7.03 12.64 6.97
C GLN A 322 7.70 12.03 8.22
N PHE A 323 6.93 11.49 9.15
CA PHE A 323 7.34 10.95 10.45
C PHE A 323 7.94 9.54 10.34
N TYR A 324 8.05 8.98 9.14
CA TYR A 324 8.55 7.63 8.89
C TYR A 324 10.08 7.58 8.76
N ASP A 325 10.78 8.07 9.76
CA ASP A 325 12.19 7.71 9.92
C ASP A 325 12.23 6.23 10.34
N GLY A 326 12.35 5.35 9.35
CA GLY A 326 11.87 3.96 9.42
C GLY A 326 12.65 3.01 10.34
N GLU A 327 13.33 3.52 11.37
CA GLU A 327 14.30 2.80 12.21
C GLU A 327 13.70 1.74 13.14
N ALA A 328 12.38 1.55 13.15
CA ALA A 328 11.71 0.56 13.97
C ALA A 328 12.01 -0.89 13.53
N TYR A 329 12.29 -1.75 14.52
CA TYR A 329 12.38 -3.21 14.34
C TYR A 329 11.18 -3.96 14.93
N LEU A 330 10.36 -3.30 15.74
CA LEU A 330 9.06 -3.79 16.19
C LEU A 330 7.98 -2.77 15.85
N PHE A 331 6.93 -3.22 15.17
CA PHE A 331 5.66 -2.51 15.09
C PHE A 331 4.65 -3.18 16.03
N LEU A 332 4.21 -2.46 17.06
CA LEU A 332 3.28 -2.96 18.07
C LEU A 332 1.89 -2.34 17.87
N LEU A 333 0.94 -3.15 17.40
CA LEU A 333 -0.49 -2.81 17.30
C LEU A 333 -1.17 -3.15 18.64
N VAL A 334 -1.82 -2.17 19.28
CA VAL A 334 -2.44 -2.32 20.60
C VAL A 334 -3.96 -2.16 20.49
N GLY A 335 -4.67 -3.28 20.58
CA GLY A 335 -6.07 -3.42 20.22
C GLY A 335 -6.25 -4.09 18.85
N PRO A 336 -7.51 -4.30 18.41
CA PRO A 336 -7.79 -4.75 17.07
C PRO A 336 -7.31 -3.71 16.03
N PRO A 337 -6.79 -4.13 14.86
CA PRO A 337 -6.43 -3.20 13.80
C PRO A 337 -7.63 -2.37 13.34
N PRO A 338 -7.41 -1.10 12.97
CA PRO A 338 -8.48 -0.22 12.53
C PRO A 338 -9.13 -0.72 11.23
N GLN A 339 -10.43 -0.48 11.12
CA GLN A 339 -11.23 -0.83 9.94
C GLN A 339 -11.26 0.31 8.89
N ASP A 340 -10.83 1.52 9.27
CA ASP A 340 -10.70 2.67 8.38
C ASP A 340 -9.66 2.39 7.28
N PRO A 341 -10.01 2.48 5.98
CA PRO A 341 -9.09 2.16 4.88
C PRO A 341 -7.85 3.07 4.81
N GLU A 342 -7.97 4.36 5.14
CA GLU A 342 -6.83 5.29 5.15
C GLU A 342 -5.83 4.87 6.24
N VAL A 343 -6.34 4.46 7.41
CA VAL A 343 -5.50 3.95 8.50
C VAL A 343 -4.95 2.55 8.21
N LEU A 344 -5.73 1.67 7.58
CA LEU A 344 -5.28 0.34 7.23
C LEU A 344 -4.12 0.39 6.21
N GLN A 345 -4.21 1.28 5.20
CA GLN A 345 -3.10 1.54 4.27
C GLN A 345 -1.84 2.03 5.01
N LEU A 346 -2.01 2.90 6.02
CA LEU A 346 -0.91 3.33 6.88
C LEU A 346 -0.28 2.16 7.67
N VAL A 347 -1.11 1.28 8.23
CA VAL A 347 -0.66 0.07 8.94
C VAL A 347 0.14 -0.85 8.01
N HIS A 348 -0.32 -1.07 6.77
CA HIS A 348 0.43 -1.84 5.77
C HIS A 348 1.79 -1.20 5.46
N ALA A 349 1.84 0.12 5.22
CA ALA A 349 3.09 0.82 4.94
C ALA A 349 4.10 0.73 6.11
N PHE A 350 3.63 0.78 7.36
CA PHE A 350 4.47 0.54 8.53
C PHE A 350 4.95 -0.91 8.64
N ALA A 351 4.07 -1.88 8.40
CA ALA A 351 4.42 -3.30 8.41
C ALA A 351 5.50 -3.63 7.38
N ASP A 352 5.33 -3.18 6.14
CA ASP A 352 6.33 -3.34 5.07
C ASP A 352 7.68 -2.69 5.42
N SER A 353 7.65 -1.49 6.01
CA SER A 353 8.86 -0.78 6.46
C SER A 353 9.63 -1.59 7.51
N VAL A 354 8.94 -2.09 8.54
CA VAL A 354 9.57 -2.90 9.61
C VAL A 354 10.01 -4.28 9.08
N HIS A 355 9.21 -4.92 8.23
CA HIS A 355 9.56 -6.20 7.59
C HIS A 355 10.79 -6.07 6.69
N SER A 356 10.97 -4.95 5.98
CA SER A 356 12.15 -4.69 5.14
C SER A 356 13.48 -4.71 5.91
N ARG A 357 13.42 -4.51 7.24
CA ARG A 357 14.56 -4.52 8.17
C ARG A 357 14.67 -5.82 8.98
N ALA A 358 13.96 -6.88 8.56
CA ALA A 358 13.80 -8.14 9.29
C ALA A 358 13.19 -8.00 10.70
N GLY A 359 12.46 -6.91 10.95
CA GLY A 359 11.67 -6.71 12.16
C GLY A 359 10.37 -7.51 12.19
N ALA A 360 9.59 -7.33 13.26
CA ALA A 360 8.31 -8.01 13.48
C ALA A 360 7.14 -7.04 13.68
N VAL A 361 5.94 -7.47 13.28
CA VAL A 361 4.67 -6.80 13.52
C VAL A 361 3.87 -7.66 14.49
N ILE A 362 3.56 -7.13 15.67
CA ILE A 362 2.85 -7.83 16.74
C ILE A 362 1.56 -7.08 17.08
N CYS A 363 0.43 -7.80 17.10
CA CYS A 363 -0.82 -7.31 17.65
C CYS A 363 -1.04 -7.84 19.07
N LEU A 364 -1.30 -6.94 20.02
CA LEU A 364 -1.82 -7.25 21.34
C LEU A 364 -3.33 -7.03 21.30
N SER A 365 -4.14 -8.07 21.48
CA SER A 365 -5.60 -7.93 21.46
C SER A 365 -6.29 -8.99 22.31
N GLU A 366 -7.34 -8.58 23.03
CA GLU A 366 -8.23 -9.47 23.77
C GLU A 366 -9.12 -10.31 22.83
N VAL A 367 -9.40 -9.80 21.63
CA VAL A 367 -10.28 -10.45 20.63
C VAL A 367 -9.42 -11.08 19.52
N PRO A 368 -9.61 -12.38 19.19
CA PRO A 368 -8.89 -13.03 18.10
C PRO A 368 -9.21 -12.39 16.74
N LEU A 369 -8.19 -12.08 15.94
CA LEU A 369 -8.37 -11.43 14.63
C LEU A 369 -8.76 -12.44 13.54
N PRO A 370 -9.93 -12.34 12.91
CA PRO A 370 -10.45 -13.37 12.03
C PRO A 370 -9.80 -13.38 10.63
N GLY A 371 -9.55 -14.59 10.11
CA GLY A 371 -9.22 -14.81 8.70
C GLY A 371 -7.87 -14.26 8.22
N THR A 372 -7.74 -14.12 6.89
CA THR A 372 -6.47 -13.79 6.20
C THR A 372 -6.27 -12.31 5.90
N LYS A 373 -7.08 -11.40 6.47
CA LYS A 373 -6.98 -9.94 6.25
C LYS A 373 -5.81 -9.27 6.99
N TYR A 374 -5.07 -10.05 7.77
CA TYR A 374 -4.03 -9.60 8.71
C TYR A 374 -2.70 -10.33 8.45
N ASP A 375 -2.41 -10.63 7.19
CA ASP A 375 -1.19 -11.33 6.74
C ASP A 375 0.10 -10.53 6.98
N TYR A 376 -0.01 -9.21 7.12
CA TYR A 376 1.05 -8.31 7.55
C TYR A 376 1.39 -8.40 9.06
N ILE A 377 0.61 -9.13 9.86
CA ILE A 377 0.85 -9.31 11.30
C ILE A 377 1.51 -10.68 11.54
N ASP A 378 2.71 -10.69 12.10
CA ASP A 378 3.48 -11.92 12.33
C ASP A 378 2.91 -12.73 13.51
N PHE A 379 2.58 -12.05 14.60
CA PHE A 379 2.03 -12.65 15.81
C PHE A 379 0.87 -11.83 16.38
N GLN A 380 -0.17 -12.52 16.83
CA GLN A 380 -1.17 -11.97 17.74
C GLN A 380 -0.93 -12.54 19.14
N LEU A 381 -0.64 -11.69 20.13
CA LEU A 381 -0.70 -12.08 21.54
C LEU A 381 -2.14 -11.92 22.03
N GLU A 382 -2.77 -13.03 22.40
CA GLU A 382 -4.16 -13.07 22.89
C GLU A 382 -4.18 -12.93 24.41
N GLY A 383 -4.75 -11.85 24.95
CA GLY A 383 -4.91 -11.67 26.40
C GLY A 383 -5.33 -10.27 26.81
N ASP A 384 -5.70 -10.12 28.09
CA ASP A 384 -5.94 -8.81 28.74
C ASP A 384 -4.73 -7.91 28.54
N LEU A 385 -4.98 -6.69 28.05
CA LEU A 385 -3.91 -5.75 27.69
C LEU A 385 -3.12 -5.29 28.92
N ASN A 386 -3.77 -5.07 30.07
CA ASN A 386 -3.08 -4.64 31.29
C ASN A 386 -2.21 -5.74 31.89
N LEU A 387 -2.66 -7.00 31.87
CA LEU A 387 -1.84 -8.14 32.28
C LEU A 387 -0.65 -8.33 31.33
N THR A 388 -0.88 -8.23 30.02
CA THR A 388 0.17 -8.39 28.99
C THR A 388 1.24 -7.29 29.11
N PHE A 389 0.85 -6.02 29.27
CA PHE A 389 1.81 -4.94 29.54
C PHE A 389 2.48 -5.07 30.91
N GLY A 390 1.78 -5.60 31.93
CA GLY A 390 2.39 -5.92 33.22
C GLY A 390 3.54 -6.94 33.10
N GLU A 391 3.37 -7.96 32.25
CA GLU A 391 4.42 -8.95 31.95
C GLU A 391 5.59 -8.35 31.16
N ILE A 392 5.30 -7.50 30.15
CA ILE A 392 6.35 -6.78 29.40
C ILE A 392 7.16 -5.88 30.32
N LEU A 393 6.51 -5.08 31.17
CA LEU A 393 7.18 -4.20 32.14
C LEU A 393 8.05 -5.01 33.11
N ARG A 394 7.55 -6.13 33.62
CA ARG A 394 8.31 -7.05 34.48
C ARG A 394 9.55 -7.61 33.79
N ALA A 395 9.47 -7.95 32.50
CA ALA A 395 10.62 -8.37 31.71
C ALA A 395 11.64 -7.22 31.51
N MET A 396 11.18 -5.99 31.22
CA MET A 396 12.06 -4.81 31.11
C MET A 396 12.79 -4.49 32.43
N GLU A 397 12.15 -4.68 33.58
CA GLU A 397 12.78 -4.54 34.90
C GLU A 397 13.84 -5.61 35.17
N GLN A 398 13.53 -6.88 34.85
CA GLN A 398 14.48 -7.99 34.99
C GLN A 398 15.73 -7.78 34.11
N MET A 399 15.55 -7.36 32.85
CA MET A 399 16.66 -7.03 31.97
C MET A 399 17.54 -5.90 32.53
N ALA A 400 16.93 -4.80 32.96
CA ALA A 400 17.66 -3.67 33.54
C ALA A 400 18.42 -4.06 34.82
N ALA A 401 17.86 -4.95 35.64
CA ALA A 401 18.56 -5.51 36.81
C ALA A 401 19.74 -6.39 36.40
N MET A 402 19.57 -7.30 35.43
CA MET A 402 20.67 -8.14 34.93
C MET A 402 21.83 -7.33 34.34
N GLU A 403 21.52 -6.22 33.66
CA GLU A 403 22.51 -5.27 33.12
C GLU A 403 23.26 -4.53 34.24
N ALA A 404 22.54 -4.04 35.26
CA ALA A 404 23.15 -3.41 36.44
C ALA A 404 24.11 -4.34 37.21
N TYR A 405 23.85 -5.65 37.21
CA TYR A 405 24.73 -6.66 37.80
C TYR A 405 25.82 -7.20 36.84
N GLY A 406 25.88 -6.74 35.59
CA GLY A 406 26.82 -7.25 34.58
C GLY A 406 26.59 -8.73 34.22
N SER A 407 25.40 -9.26 34.50
CA SER A 407 24.99 -10.66 34.29
C SER A 407 24.09 -10.86 33.08
N ALA A 408 23.73 -9.77 32.39
CA ALA A 408 22.93 -9.82 31.18
C ALA A 408 23.64 -10.63 30.07
N PRO A 409 22.92 -11.53 29.36
CA PRO A 409 23.46 -12.13 28.15
C PRO A 409 23.77 -11.04 27.12
N PRO A 410 24.69 -11.28 26.16
CA PRO A 410 24.94 -10.34 25.08
C PRO A 410 23.63 -10.04 24.35
N ARG A 411 23.18 -8.77 24.33
CA ARG A 411 22.02 -8.37 23.55
C ARG A 411 22.30 -8.67 22.08
N LEU A 412 21.43 -9.47 21.47
CA LEU A 412 21.38 -9.62 20.01
C LEU A 412 21.05 -8.28 19.34
N ALA A 413 21.34 -8.16 18.05
CA ALA A 413 20.74 -7.10 17.25
C ALA A 413 19.23 -7.37 17.13
N ASP A 414 18.42 -6.30 17.09
CA ASP A 414 16.96 -6.44 17.02
C ASP A 414 16.51 -7.28 15.80
N SER A 415 17.22 -7.18 14.67
CA SER A 415 17.00 -8.02 13.48
C SER A 415 17.23 -9.51 13.74
N ASP A 416 18.27 -9.86 14.51
CA ASP A 416 18.64 -11.26 14.79
C ASP A 416 17.68 -11.86 15.82
N LEU A 417 17.29 -11.06 16.83
CA LEU A 417 16.26 -11.38 17.81
C LEU A 417 14.93 -11.73 17.11
N TRP A 418 14.44 -10.85 16.25
CA TRP A 418 13.17 -11.07 15.56
C TRP A 418 13.26 -12.20 14.53
N PHE A 419 14.36 -12.33 13.80
CA PHE A 419 14.59 -13.47 12.90
C PHE A 419 14.52 -14.82 13.63
N GLU A 420 15.17 -14.96 14.79
CA GLU A 420 15.11 -16.20 15.57
C GLU A 420 13.71 -16.47 16.15
N LEU A 421 12.99 -15.45 16.63
CA LEU A 421 11.61 -15.60 17.11
C LEU A 421 10.63 -15.97 15.98
N LEU A 422 10.73 -15.32 14.81
CA LEU A 422 9.90 -15.59 13.63
C LEU A 422 10.12 -17.00 13.06
N ARG A 423 11.29 -17.60 13.27
CA ARG A 423 11.60 -18.96 12.83
C ARG A 423 11.13 -20.07 13.76
N ARG A 424 10.60 -19.74 14.95
CA ARG A 424 10.01 -20.73 15.85
C ARG A 424 8.66 -21.18 15.30
N ASP A 425 8.55 -22.46 14.97
CA ASP A 425 7.30 -23.09 14.53
C ASP A 425 6.25 -23.03 15.65
N VAL A 426 5.23 -22.19 15.48
CA VAL A 426 3.96 -22.40 16.19
C VAL A 426 3.35 -23.65 15.60
N SER A 427 3.27 -24.72 16.39
CA SER A 427 2.83 -26.01 15.83
C SER A 427 1.41 -25.89 15.27
N VAL A 428 1.24 -26.10 13.97
CA VAL A 428 -0.03 -26.00 13.21
C VAL A 428 -1.10 -27.01 13.70
N ARG A 429 -0.78 -27.81 14.73
CA ARG A 429 -1.68 -28.72 15.43
C ARG A 429 -2.33 -28.11 16.69
N GLN A 430 -1.88 -26.93 17.14
CA GLN A 430 -2.35 -26.27 18.36
C GLN A 430 -3.04 -24.92 18.11
N THR A 431 -2.88 -24.33 16.93
CA THR A 431 -3.91 -23.42 16.43
C THR A 431 -5.19 -24.22 16.32
N GLU A 432 -6.17 -23.90 17.18
CA GLU A 432 -7.54 -24.31 16.92
C GLU A 432 -7.84 -23.91 15.48
N LYS A 433 -8.26 -24.88 14.67
CA LYS A 433 -8.98 -24.59 13.44
C LYS A 433 -10.03 -23.57 13.84
N GLU A 434 -10.00 -22.37 13.26
CA GLU A 434 -11.04 -21.37 13.52
C GLU A 434 -12.38 -22.10 13.51
N THR A 435 -13.20 -21.86 14.54
CA THR A 435 -14.62 -22.21 14.48
C THR A 435 -15.13 -21.49 13.25
N LEU A 436 -15.22 -22.24 12.15
CA LEU A 436 -15.56 -21.75 10.82
C LEU A 436 -16.79 -20.88 11.01
N TYR A 437 -16.68 -19.61 10.63
CA TYR A 437 -17.81 -18.71 10.68
C TYR A 437 -18.96 -19.38 9.91
N GLU A 438 -19.96 -19.87 10.64
CA GLU A 438 -21.02 -20.71 10.08
C GLU A 438 -21.98 -19.90 9.19
N GLY A 439 -21.89 -18.58 9.27
CA GLY A 439 -22.57 -17.65 8.39
C GLY A 439 -22.04 -17.68 6.96
N GLN A 440 -22.84 -17.12 6.07
CA GLN A 440 -22.53 -17.02 4.65
C GLN A 440 -21.46 -15.94 4.40
N LEU A 441 -20.44 -16.25 3.59
CA LEU A 441 -19.33 -15.36 3.24
C LEU A 441 -19.16 -15.28 1.73
N CYS A 442 -18.85 -14.09 1.23
CA CYS A 442 -18.33 -13.87 -0.12
C CYS A 442 -17.01 -14.61 -0.31
N GLY A 443 -16.95 -15.56 -1.24
CA GLY A 443 -15.75 -16.31 -1.60
C GLY A 443 -14.65 -15.50 -2.29
N ASN A 444 -14.89 -14.21 -2.56
CA ASN A 444 -13.95 -13.29 -3.21
C ASN A 444 -13.27 -12.32 -2.22
N CYS A 445 -14.00 -11.75 -1.25
CA CYS A 445 -13.45 -10.80 -0.26
C CYS A 445 -13.75 -11.13 1.21
N GLY A 446 -14.51 -12.19 1.50
CA GLY A 446 -14.95 -12.52 2.86
C GLY A 446 -16.02 -11.59 3.44
N CYS A 447 -16.70 -10.75 2.64
CA CYS A 447 -17.87 -10.00 3.09
C CYS A 447 -18.95 -10.94 3.65
N SER A 448 -19.47 -10.62 4.83
CA SER A 448 -20.45 -11.42 5.60
C SER A 448 -21.88 -10.87 5.55
N ILE A 449 -22.11 -9.74 4.87
CA ILE A 449 -23.42 -9.07 4.81
C ILE A 449 -24.32 -9.86 3.85
N THR A 450 -25.21 -10.67 4.39
CA THR A 450 -25.98 -11.69 3.64
C THR A 450 -26.88 -11.12 2.55
N GLU A 451 -27.35 -9.89 2.70
CA GLU A 451 -28.27 -9.21 1.76
C GLU A 451 -27.57 -8.87 0.43
N TYR A 452 -26.27 -8.56 0.53
CA TYR A 452 -25.37 -8.34 -0.61
C TYR A 452 -24.79 -9.62 -1.18
N LEU A 453 -25.12 -10.84 -0.71
CA LEU A 453 -24.58 -12.08 -1.27
C LEU A 453 -25.44 -12.67 -2.40
N ALA A 454 -24.85 -12.80 -3.58
CA ALA A 454 -25.37 -13.59 -4.69
C ALA A 454 -24.79 -15.01 -4.64
N ARG A 455 -25.63 -16.04 -4.80
CA ARG A 455 -25.22 -17.45 -4.79
C ARG A 455 -25.06 -17.96 -6.22
N CYS A 456 -23.87 -18.45 -6.57
CA CYS A 456 -23.63 -19.11 -7.83
C CYS A 456 -24.54 -20.33 -7.99
N THR A 457 -25.32 -20.40 -9.07
CA THR A 457 -26.23 -21.52 -9.36
C THR A 457 -25.49 -22.86 -9.55
N GLU A 458 -24.30 -22.83 -10.16
CA GLU A 458 -23.49 -24.03 -10.46
C GLU A 458 -22.70 -24.58 -9.24
N CYS A 459 -21.93 -23.76 -8.53
CA CYS A 459 -21.07 -24.22 -7.43
C CYS A 459 -21.54 -23.84 -6.02
N SER A 460 -22.67 -23.12 -5.88
CA SER A 460 -23.19 -22.59 -4.60
C SER A 460 -22.27 -21.61 -3.83
N ALA A 461 -21.11 -21.25 -4.38
CA ALA A 461 -20.25 -20.21 -3.81
C ALA A 461 -20.96 -18.84 -3.83
N LEU A 462 -20.76 -18.06 -2.78
CA LEU A 462 -21.41 -16.75 -2.59
C LEU A 462 -20.44 -15.63 -2.97
N TYR A 463 -20.96 -14.52 -3.48
CA TYR A 463 -20.17 -13.34 -3.88
C TYR A 463 -20.93 -12.07 -3.50
N CYS A 464 -20.26 -11.04 -2.96
CA CYS A 464 -20.92 -9.78 -2.70
C CYS A 464 -21.13 -8.95 -3.99
N HIS A 465 -22.27 -8.31 -4.12
CA HIS A 465 -22.66 -7.44 -5.25
C HIS A 465 -23.36 -6.16 -4.74
N ARG A 466 -23.44 -5.12 -5.57
CA ARG A 466 -24.32 -3.95 -5.36
C ARG A 466 -25.06 -3.61 -6.67
N GLN A 467 -26.13 -2.82 -6.56
CA GLN A 467 -26.91 -2.31 -7.70
C GLN A 467 -26.13 -1.21 -8.45
N VAL A 468 -26.42 -1.06 -9.74
CA VAL A 468 -26.36 0.25 -10.41
C VAL A 468 -27.81 0.59 -10.71
N ASP A 469 -28.37 1.61 -10.05
CA ASP A 469 -29.72 2.08 -10.33
C ASP A 469 -29.70 2.99 -11.57
N ASN A 470 -29.79 2.36 -12.74
CA ASN A 470 -29.81 3.05 -14.03
C ASN A 470 -31.06 3.93 -14.25
N ASP A 471 -32.07 3.88 -13.37
CA ASP A 471 -33.29 4.69 -13.51
C ASP A 471 -33.04 6.20 -13.26
N ASN A 472 -31.86 6.58 -12.73
CA ASN A 472 -31.41 7.96 -12.56
C ASN A 472 -30.19 8.27 -13.49
N GLU A 473 -30.38 8.23 -14.81
CA GLU A 473 -29.33 8.57 -15.80
C GLU A 473 -28.79 10.02 -15.72
N ASP A 474 -29.43 10.90 -14.93
CA ASP A 474 -29.08 12.31 -14.73
C ASP A 474 -28.27 12.60 -13.44
N ASP A 475 -28.11 11.64 -12.51
CA ASP A 475 -27.39 11.84 -11.25
C ASP A 475 -25.90 11.46 -11.39
N ASP A 476 -25.00 12.41 -11.09
CA ASP A 476 -23.54 12.17 -11.09
C ASP A 476 -23.20 11.04 -10.10
N PRO A 477 -22.41 10.01 -10.49
CA PRO A 477 -22.14 8.85 -9.63
C PRO A 477 -21.33 9.17 -8.36
N GLU A 478 -20.87 10.42 -8.20
CA GLU A 478 -20.24 10.92 -6.98
C GLU A 478 -21.26 11.45 -5.93
N GLU A 479 -22.52 11.71 -6.27
CA GLU A 479 -23.54 12.24 -5.32
C GLU A 479 -24.49 11.17 -4.73
N LEU A 480 -24.44 9.92 -5.23
CA LEU A 480 -25.34 8.83 -4.81
C LEU A 480 -25.07 8.21 -3.42
N ASP A 481 -24.02 8.65 -2.71
CA ASP A 481 -23.59 8.11 -1.40
C ASP A 481 -24.34 8.75 -0.21
N SER A 482 -25.59 9.21 -0.42
CA SER A 482 -26.39 9.96 0.56
C SER A 482 -27.58 9.21 1.19
N GLY A 483 -27.78 7.94 0.84
CA GLY A 483 -28.71 7.03 1.51
C GLY A 483 -28.07 6.26 2.66
N ASP A 484 -28.88 5.77 3.62
CA ASP A 484 -28.45 5.04 4.84
C ASP A 484 -27.84 3.63 4.58
N ASP A 485 -27.21 3.37 3.42
CA ASP A 485 -26.58 2.10 3.08
C ASP A 485 -25.05 2.16 3.29
N ASP A 486 -24.62 1.69 4.47
CA ASP A 486 -23.21 1.66 4.94
C ASP A 486 -22.23 0.89 4.01
N PHE A 487 -22.69 0.20 2.95
CA PHE A 487 -21.84 -0.60 2.08
C PHE A 487 -21.41 0.15 0.80
N ALA A 488 -20.30 0.90 0.89
CA ALA A 488 -19.76 1.74 -0.18
C ALA A 488 -19.69 1.03 -1.55
N TYR A 489 -20.04 1.75 -2.63
CA TYR A 489 -20.19 1.20 -3.99
C TYR A 489 -18.95 0.45 -4.48
N HIS A 490 -17.77 0.96 -4.13
CA HIS A 490 -16.49 0.41 -4.54
C HIS A 490 -16.14 -0.94 -3.88
N ASP A 491 -16.86 -1.40 -2.85
CA ASP A 491 -16.51 -2.61 -2.07
C ASP A 491 -17.22 -3.90 -2.50
N ALA A 492 -18.17 -3.82 -3.43
CA ALA A 492 -18.77 -4.98 -4.06
C ALA A 492 -17.74 -5.80 -4.86
N CYS A 493 -17.86 -7.13 -4.83
CA CYS A 493 -17.04 -8.03 -5.65
C CYS A 493 -17.58 -8.25 -7.06
N LEU A 494 -18.85 -7.90 -7.29
CA LEU A 494 -19.56 -8.06 -8.55
C LEU A 494 -20.44 -6.84 -8.80
N ILE A 495 -20.50 -6.42 -10.06
CA ILE A 495 -21.54 -5.53 -10.57
C ILE A 495 -22.26 -6.29 -11.66
N PHE A 496 -23.56 -6.54 -11.46
CA PHE A 496 -24.36 -7.32 -12.39
C PHE A 496 -24.51 -6.61 -13.73
N ASP A 497 -24.57 -7.42 -14.79
CA ASP A 497 -24.84 -7.02 -16.18
C ASP A 497 -24.04 -5.84 -16.77
N PHE A 498 -22.93 -5.44 -16.13
CA PHE A 498 -22.06 -4.34 -16.54
C PHE A 498 -21.54 -4.44 -17.98
N PHE A 499 -21.37 -5.66 -18.52
CA PHE A 499 -20.96 -5.91 -19.90
C PHE A 499 -22.10 -6.48 -20.77
N SER A 500 -23.35 -6.48 -20.28
CA SER A 500 -24.52 -6.99 -21.00
C SER A 500 -24.99 -6.01 -22.08
N GLN A 501 -25.10 -6.48 -23.32
CA GLN A 501 -25.74 -5.71 -24.41
C GLN A 501 -27.27 -5.82 -24.40
N GLU A 502 -27.84 -6.77 -23.63
CA GLU A 502 -29.29 -7.04 -23.60
C GLU A 502 -30.06 -6.16 -22.59
N GLY A 503 -29.40 -5.13 -22.05
CA GLY A 503 -29.90 -4.30 -20.97
C GLY A 503 -29.60 -4.85 -19.57
N THR A 504 -29.86 -4.05 -18.55
CA THR A 504 -29.75 -4.43 -17.14
C THR A 504 -30.98 -5.23 -16.71
N ARG A 505 -30.76 -6.37 -16.04
CA ARG A 505 -31.85 -7.15 -15.42
C ARG A 505 -32.10 -6.67 -14.00
N SER A 506 -33.27 -7.00 -13.45
CA SER A 506 -33.53 -6.81 -12.01
C SER A 506 -32.49 -7.57 -11.17
N ILE A 507 -32.15 -7.07 -9.98
CA ILE A 507 -31.22 -7.79 -9.09
C ILE A 507 -31.78 -9.17 -8.76
N GLU A 508 -33.08 -9.30 -8.53
CA GLU A 508 -33.71 -10.58 -8.21
C GLU A 508 -33.45 -11.61 -9.30
N ASP A 509 -33.52 -11.22 -10.58
CA ASP A 509 -33.30 -12.12 -11.70
C ASP A 509 -31.81 -12.35 -12.00
N ALA A 510 -30.97 -11.33 -11.80
CA ALA A 510 -29.52 -11.48 -11.82
C ALA A 510 -29.04 -12.44 -10.71
N LYS A 511 -29.47 -12.26 -9.45
CA LYS A 511 -29.22 -13.16 -8.30
C LYS A 511 -29.68 -14.59 -8.59
N LYS A 512 -30.89 -14.79 -9.15
CA LYS A 512 -31.44 -16.13 -9.47
C LYS A 512 -30.66 -16.86 -10.56
N SER A 513 -30.06 -16.13 -11.50
CA SER A 513 -29.36 -16.67 -12.67
C SER A 513 -27.83 -16.57 -12.60
N PHE A 514 -27.28 -16.02 -11.52
CA PHE A 514 -25.87 -15.77 -11.34
C PHE A 514 -25.03 -17.05 -11.40
N VAL A 515 -24.10 -17.10 -12.36
CA VAL A 515 -23.03 -18.09 -12.46
C VAL A 515 -21.72 -17.36 -12.18
N CYS A 516 -20.91 -17.81 -11.23
CA CYS A 516 -19.67 -17.12 -10.89
C CYS A 516 -18.59 -17.27 -11.99
N PRO A 517 -17.52 -16.45 -11.97
CA PRO A 517 -16.52 -16.44 -13.03
C PRO A 517 -15.79 -17.79 -13.19
N ALA A 518 -15.64 -18.55 -12.11
CA ALA A 518 -15.03 -19.87 -12.13
C ALA A 518 -15.93 -20.97 -12.74
N CYS A 519 -17.24 -20.73 -12.83
CA CYS A 519 -18.23 -21.65 -13.39
C CYS A 519 -18.73 -21.21 -14.77
N TRP A 520 -18.34 -20.04 -15.27
CA TRP A 520 -18.78 -19.53 -16.56
C TRP A 520 -18.11 -20.30 -17.71
N ASP A 521 -18.93 -20.92 -18.56
CA ASP A 521 -18.45 -21.56 -19.78
C ASP A 521 -18.21 -20.51 -20.88
N HIS A 522 -17.03 -19.90 -20.86
CA HIS A 522 -16.59 -18.93 -21.85
C HIS A 522 -16.65 -19.46 -23.30
N ARG A 523 -16.56 -20.77 -23.54
CA ARG A 523 -16.63 -21.34 -24.90
C ARG A 523 -18.04 -21.37 -25.44
N LYS A 524 -19.02 -21.58 -24.57
CA LYS A 524 -20.44 -21.69 -24.91
C LYS A 524 -21.15 -20.34 -24.86
N ASN A 525 -20.81 -19.51 -23.87
CA ASN A 525 -21.55 -18.29 -23.53
C ASN A 525 -20.78 -17.00 -23.86
N GLY A 526 -19.50 -17.08 -24.26
CA GLY A 526 -18.69 -15.92 -24.64
C GLY A 526 -18.12 -15.14 -23.44
N LEU A 527 -18.08 -13.81 -23.57
CA LEU A 527 -17.62 -12.91 -22.51
C LEU A 527 -18.49 -13.04 -21.26
N TYR A 528 -17.90 -12.74 -20.11
CA TYR A 528 -18.61 -12.79 -18.83
C TYR A 528 -19.44 -11.50 -18.65
N PRO A 529 -20.76 -11.58 -18.43
CA PRO A 529 -21.65 -10.41 -18.52
C PRO A 529 -21.58 -9.47 -17.31
N HIS A 530 -20.94 -9.88 -16.22
CA HIS A 530 -20.83 -9.10 -14.99
C HIS A 530 -19.41 -8.54 -14.85
N PHE A 531 -19.28 -7.33 -14.34
CA PHE A 531 -17.98 -6.89 -13.85
C PHE A 531 -17.66 -7.63 -12.56
N VAL A 532 -16.44 -8.15 -12.48
CA VAL A 532 -15.90 -8.79 -11.28
C VAL A 532 -14.85 -7.83 -10.77
N LYS A 533 -15.06 -7.21 -9.60
CA LYS A 533 -13.94 -6.58 -8.90
C LYS A 533 -12.95 -7.72 -8.64
N PRO A 534 -11.73 -7.66 -9.20
CA PRO A 534 -10.76 -8.72 -8.97
C PRO A 534 -10.59 -8.90 -7.45
N MET A 535 -10.28 -10.12 -6.99
CA MET A 535 -9.97 -10.32 -5.57
C MET A 535 -9.00 -9.23 -5.13
N CYS A 536 -9.22 -8.65 -3.94
CA CYS A 536 -8.33 -7.67 -3.35
C CYS A 536 -7.01 -8.36 -2.96
N ARG A 537 -6.22 -8.57 -4.00
CA ARG A 537 -4.85 -9.08 -4.15
C ARG A 537 -4.30 -8.29 -5.34
N ASP A 538 -4.38 -6.97 -5.20
CA ASP A 538 -3.94 -5.92 -6.10
C ASP A 538 -4.21 -6.18 -7.58
N SER A 539 -5.40 -5.75 -8.05
CA SER A 539 -5.69 -5.48 -9.47
C SER A 539 -4.94 -4.27 -10.00
N GLU A 540 -3.70 -4.11 -9.58
CA GLU A 540 -2.81 -3.09 -10.05
C GLU A 540 -1.47 -3.76 -10.40
N PHE A 541 -1.24 -3.98 -11.70
CA PHE A 541 0.12 -4.16 -12.20
C PHE A 541 1.01 -2.92 -11.92
N TRP A 542 0.43 -1.83 -11.40
CA TRP A 542 1.07 -0.57 -11.12
C TRP A 542 1.98 -0.58 -9.87
N PRO A 543 1.55 -0.93 -8.63
CA PRO A 543 2.41 -1.30 -7.51
C PRO A 543 3.42 -2.37 -7.87
N HIS A 544 3.05 -3.38 -8.64
CA HIS A 544 4.00 -4.37 -9.16
C HIS A 544 5.10 -3.71 -10.03
N THR A 545 4.75 -2.76 -10.89
CA THR A 545 5.71 -1.98 -11.70
C THR A 545 6.56 -1.03 -10.83
N GLN A 546 5.95 -0.31 -9.89
CA GLN A 546 6.66 0.59 -8.97
C GLN A 546 7.62 -0.19 -8.07
N HIS A 547 7.19 -1.30 -7.49
CA HIS A 547 8.01 -2.20 -6.68
C HIS A 547 9.17 -2.80 -7.50
N LEU A 548 8.93 -3.19 -8.76
CA LEU A 548 9.98 -3.61 -9.67
C LEU A 548 11.01 -2.49 -9.92
N ILE A 549 10.56 -1.27 -10.22
CA ILE A 549 11.41 -0.08 -10.39
C ILE A 549 12.22 0.19 -9.11
N THR A 550 11.59 0.19 -7.94
CA THR A 550 12.25 0.42 -6.64
C THR A 550 13.31 -0.63 -6.34
N MET A 551 13.01 -1.93 -6.52
CA MET A 551 13.98 -2.99 -6.28
C MET A 551 15.14 -2.97 -7.30
N THR A 552 14.85 -2.70 -8.57
CA THR A 552 15.87 -2.60 -9.61
C THR A 552 16.79 -1.41 -9.34
N SER A 553 16.21 -0.22 -9.10
CA SER A 553 16.94 0.99 -8.74
C SER A 553 17.81 0.79 -7.50
N GLY A 554 17.27 0.16 -6.44
CA GLY A 554 18.02 -0.15 -5.22
C GLY A 554 19.25 -1.04 -5.49
N LEU A 555 19.09 -2.09 -6.30
CA LEU A 555 20.20 -2.98 -6.66
C LEU A 555 21.25 -2.27 -7.53
N TRP A 556 20.84 -1.51 -8.55
CA TRP A 556 21.77 -0.82 -9.45
C TRP A 556 22.54 0.29 -8.73
N LYS A 557 21.87 1.03 -7.84
CA LYS A 557 22.50 2.03 -6.96
C LYS A 557 23.55 1.42 -6.03
N GLN A 558 23.32 0.21 -5.50
CA GLN A 558 24.32 -0.52 -4.70
C GLN A 558 25.57 -0.92 -5.50
N LEU A 559 25.44 -1.11 -6.82
CA LEU A 559 26.58 -1.38 -7.70
C LEU A 559 27.30 -0.11 -8.15
N GLY A 560 26.78 1.08 -7.81
CA GLY A 560 27.31 2.38 -8.22
C GLY A 560 26.88 2.80 -9.64
N TRP A 561 25.83 2.19 -10.19
CA TRP A 561 25.34 2.45 -11.55
C TRP A 561 24.10 3.35 -11.49
N GLU A 562 23.97 4.25 -12.47
CA GLU A 562 22.75 5.05 -12.62
C GLU A 562 21.61 4.18 -13.19
N PHE A 563 20.40 4.39 -12.69
CA PHE A 563 19.20 3.70 -13.14
C PHE A 563 18.06 4.71 -13.33
N GLN A 564 17.54 4.80 -14.56
CA GLN A 564 16.40 5.63 -14.91
C GLN A 564 15.21 4.72 -15.22
N GLY A 565 14.10 4.89 -14.49
CA GLY A 565 12.92 4.05 -14.59
C GLY A 565 11.67 4.85 -14.97
N PHE A 566 10.98 4.42 -16.03
CA PHE A 566 9.75 5.04 -16.51
C PHE A 566 8.60 4.03 -16.48
N SER A 567 7.56 4.30 -15.69
CA SER A 567 6.34 3.50 -15.67
C SER A 567 5.30 4.14 -16.58
N VAL A 568 4.86 3.41 -17.62
CA VAL A 568 3.82 3.83 -18.57
C VAL A 568 2.67 2.83 -18.51
N ARG A 569 1.44 3.32 -18.35
CA ARG A 569 0.23 2.48 -18.48
C ARG A 569 -0.04 2.24 -19.97
N LEU A 570 -0.35 1.00 -20.35
CA LEU A 570 -0.52 0.61 -21.76
C LEU A 570 -1.67 1.38 -22.44
N GLN A 571 -2.77 1.63 -21.72
CA GLN A 571 -3.89 2.49 -22.15
C GLN A 571 -3.50 3.96 -22.50
N HIS A 572 -2.30 4.43 -22.15
CA HIS A 572 -1.85 5.81 -22.38
C HIS A 572 -0.63 5.90 -23.32
N LEU A 573 -0.38 4.85 -24.13
CA LEU A 573 0.76 4.83 -25.06
C LEU A 573 0.64 5.89 -26.16
N GLN A 574 -0.56 6.07 -26.73
CA GLN A 574 -0.80 7.01 -27.82
C GLN A 574 -0.64 8.48 -27.38
N ASP A 575 -0.84 8.77 -26.09
CA ASP A 575 -0.74 10.11 -25.49
C ASP A 575 0.71 10.55 -25.21
N ARG A 576 1.69 9.64 -25.37
CA ARG A 576 3.08 9.84 -24.93
C ARG A 576 4.01 10.10 -26.10
N SER A 577 4.59 11.31 -26.14
CA SER A 577 5.84 11.56 -26.86
C SER A 577 6.98 10.72 -26.26
N ASP A 578 8.07 10.54 -27.01
CA ASP A 578 9.28 9.83 -26.54
C ASP A 578 9.73 10.34 -25.15
N VAL A 579 9.56 9.48 -24.13
CA VAL A 579 9.87 9.85 -22.73
C VAL A 579 11.36 9.89 -22.45
N THR A 580 12.17 9.37 -23.37
CA THR A 580 13.63 9.28 -23.25
C THR A 580 14.36 10.39 -24.00
N ALA A 581 13.68 11.16 -24.85
CA ALA A 581 14.27 12.21 -25.70
C ALA A 581 14.98 13.36 -24.94
N GLN A 582 14.74 13.51 -23.64
CA GLN A 582 15.42 14.52 -22.80
C GLN A 582 16.68 13.99 -22.10
N LEU A 583 16.93 12.68 -22.15
CA LEU A 583 18.01 12.03 -21.42
C LEU A 583 19.32 12.12 -22.23
N GLN A 584 20.42 12.42 -21.54
CA GLN A 584 21.72 12.60 -22.16
C GLN A 584 22.59 11.37 -21.90
N TRP A 585 22.80 10.56 -22.94
CA TRP A 585 23.66 9.38 -22.92
C TRP A 585 24.60 9.39 -24.12
N GLU A 586 25.76 8.73 -24.01
CA GLU A 586 26.59 8.43 -25.18
C GLU A 586 26.02 7.21 -25.92
N ALA A 587 25.92 7.27 -27.25
CA ALA A 587 25.40 6.15 -28.04
C ALA A 587 26.30 4.90 -27.87
N GLY A 588 25.68 3.75 -27.60
CA GLY A 588 26.39 2.51 -27.30
C GLY A 588 26.99 2.42 -25.89
N SER A 589 26.68 3.35 -24.96
CA SER A 589 27.21 3.31 -23.58
C SER A 589 26.30 2.69 -22.52
N PHE A 590 25.00 2.55 -22.80
CA PHE A 590 23.98 2.09 -21.86
C PHE A 590 23.21 0.87 -22.36
N GLN A 591 22.37 0.26 -21.52
CA GLN A 591 21.49 -0.85 -21.87
C GLN A 591 20.03 -0.40 -21.74
N PHE A 592 19.20 -0.71 -22.74
CA PHE A 592 17.77 -0.43 -22.72
C PHE A 592 16.97 -1.70 -22.37
N MET A 593 15.97 -1.54 -21.50
CA MET A 593 15.11 -2.64 -21.08
C MET A 593 13.63 -2.23 -21.08
N ALA A 594 12.83 -2.90 -21.89
CA ALA A 594 11.38 -2.80 -21.85
C ALA A 594 10.81 -4.00 -21.07
N VAL A 595 9.91 -3.74 -20.12
CA VAL A 595 9.24 -4.79 -19.33
C VAL A 595 7.73 -4.60 -19.44
N PHE A 596 7.06 -5.55 -20.08
CA PHE A 596 5.61 -5.59 -20.21
C PHE A 596 5.01 -6.47 -19.13
N ILE A 597 4.14 -5.88 -18.31
CA ILE A 597 3.35 -6.59 -17.30
C ILE A 597 1.87 -6.42 -17.65
N THR A 598 1.22 -7.48 -18.13
CA THR A 598 -0.14 -7.43 -18.70
C THR A 598 -0.84 -8.80 -18.67
N HIS A 599 -2.13 -8.84 -18.97
CA HIS A 599 -2.86 -10.07 -19.23
C HIS A 599 -2.75 -10.46 -20.72
N GLY A 600 -2.31 -11.69 -20.98
CA GLY A 600 -2.40 -12.32 -22.30
C GLY A 600 -3.74 -13.04 -22.43
N LEU A 601 -4.49 -12.69 -23.46
CA LEU A 601 -5.75 -13.32 -23.80
C LEU A 601 -5.49 -14.65 -24.55
N THR A 602 -6.56 -15.31 -25.01
CA THR A 602 -6.43 -16.60 -25.69
C THR A 602 -6.01 -16.43 -27.14
N GLU A 603 -5.00 -17.20 -27.54
CA GLU A 603 -4.57 -17.39 -28.94
C GLU A 603 -4.39 -16.05 -29.68
N ASP A 604 -5.27 -15.74 -30.63
CA ASP A 604 -5.13 -14.59 -31.54
C ASP A 604 -5.49 -13.23 -30.90
N GLN A 605 -6.12 -13.23 -29.72
CA GLN A 605 -6.53 -11.99 -29.04
C GLN A 605 -5.35 -11.19 -28.46
N GLY A 606 -4.15 -11.79 -28.36
CA GLY A 606 -2.94 -11.07 -27.96
C GLY A 606 -2.92 -10.60 -26.50
N TYR A 607 -2.53 -9.35 -26.27
CA TYR A 607 -2.38 -8.73 -24.96
C TYR A 607 -3.36 -7.60 -24.75
N GLN A 608 -3.97 -7.54 -23.57
CA GLN A 608 -4.89 -6.49 -23.20
C GLN A 608 -4.15 -5.16 -22.98
N LEU A 609 -4.65 -4.08 -23.60
CA LEU A 609 -4.18 -2.69 -23.42
C LEU A 609 -5.06 -1.94 -22.40
N ASP A 610 -6.38 -2.09 -22.55
CA ASP A 610 -7.44 -1.55 -21.68
C ASP A 610 -8.66 -2.51 -21.64
N ASP A 611 -9.78 -2.08 -21.09
CA ASP A 611 -10.99 -2.91 -20.94
C ASP A 611 -11.67 -3.28 -22.28
N SER A 612 -11.33 -2.60 -23.37
CA SER A 612 -11.94 -2.71 -24.70
C SER A 612 -10.97 -3.17 -25.80
N GLU A 613 -9.68 -2.83 -25.67
CA GLU A 613 -8.66 -3.11 -26.68
C GLU A 613 -7.66 -4.20 -26.24
N ALA A 614 -7.43 -5.15 -27.14
CA ALA A 614 -6.33 -6.11 -27.04
C ALA A 614 -5.65 -6.28 -28.40
N VAL A 615 -4.32 -6.37 -28.40
CA VAL A 615 -3.50 -6.35 -29.62
C VAL A 615 -2.53 -7.52 -29.68
N PRO A 616 -2.26 -8.10 -30.87
CA PRO A 616 -1.25 -9.15 -31.03
C PRO A 616 0.14 -8.73 -30.51
N PRO A 617 1.01 -9.67 -30.09
CA PRO A 617 2.32 -9.36 -29.53
C PRO A 617 3.22 -8.46 -30.39
N LEU A 618 3.20 -8.61 -31.71
CA LEU A 618 3.97 -7.77 -32.62
C LEU A 618 3.42 -6.34 -32.67
N ASN A 619 2.10 -6.19 -32.75
CA ASN A 619 1.42 -4.90 -32.71
C ASN A 619 1.69 -4.18 -31.37
N LEU A 620 1.72 -4.91 -30.25
CA LEU A 620 2.09 -4.34 -28.95
C LEU A 620 3.51 -3.75 -28.98
N LEU A 621 4.49 -4.45 -29.55
CA LEU A 621 5.86 -3.94 -29.70
C LEU A 621 5.91 -2.69 -30.59
N GLN A 622 5.19 -2.71 -31.72
CA GLN A 622 5.09 -1.59 -32.65
C GLN A 622 4.42 -0.35 -32.05
N LEU A 623 3.48 -0.52 -31.12
CA LEU A 623 2.83 0.58 -30.39
C LEU A 623 3.68 1.12 -29.23
N THR A 624 4.55 0.30 -28.64
CA THR A 624 5.20 0.62 -27.35
C THR A 624 6.62 1.14 -27.49
N LEU A 625 7.44 0.54 -28.36
CA LEU A 625 8.84 0.91 -28.53
C LEU A 625 9.05 2.34 -29.08
N PRO A 626 8.18 2.92 -29.94
CA PRO A 626 8.32 4.32 -30.38
C PRO A 626 8.31 5.34 -29.23
N VAL A 627 7.68 5.02 -28.09
CA VAL A 627 7.63 5.87 -26.88
C VAL A 627 9.00 5.97 -26.18
N ALA A 628 9.99 5.17 -26.61
CA ALA A 628 11.38 5.22 -26.14
C ALA A 628 12.40 5.10 -27.30
N GLN A 629 12.03 5.50 -28.52
CA GLN A 629 12.81 5.26 -29.72
C GLN A 629 14.26 5.81 -29.63
N THR A 630 14.44 6.98 -29.01
CA THR A 630 15.77 7.58 -28.80
C THR A 630 16.66 6.69 -27.94
N ALA A 631 16.12 6.10 -26.86
CA ALA A 631 16.87 5.16 -26.03
C ALA A 631 17.09 3.80 -26.70
N VAL A 632 16.11 3.28 -27.45
CA VAL A 632 16.25 2.02 -28.21
C VAL A 632 17.42 2.13 -29.18
N ASN A 633 17.42 3.15 -30.04
CA ASN A 633 18.45 3.36 -31.06
C ASN A 633 19.82 3.74 -30.50
N GLY A 634 19.86 4.26 -29.27
CA GLY A 634 21.08 4.69 -28.60
C GLY A 634 21.77 3.62 -27.76
N ALA A 635 21.12 2.49 -27.50
CA ALA A 635 21.60 1.48 -26.55
C ALA A 635 22.67 0.55 -27.15
N SER A 636 23.57 0.05 -26.30
CA SER A 636 24.49 -1.05 -26.63
C SER A 636 23.80 -2.42 -26.72
N LEU A 637 22.70 -2.57 -25.99
CA LEU A 637 21.94 -3.80 -25.85
C LEU A 637 20.48 -3.44 -25.56
N THR A 638 19.54 -4.05 -26.30
CA THR A 638 18.10 -3.84 -26.13
C THR A 638 17.43 -5.15 -25.75
N SER A 639 16.86 -5.21 -24.55
CA SER A 639 16.17 -6.40 -24.02
C SER A 639 14.70 -6.13 -23.74
N VAL A 640 13.83 -7.05 -24.14
CA VAL A 640 12.38 -6.96 -23.94
C VAL A 640 11.88 -8.16 -23.15
N PHE A 641 11.18 -7.91 -22.06
CA PHE A 641 10.63 -8.93 -21.17
C PHE A 641 9.10 -8.88 -21.15
N PHE A 642 8.44 -10.00 -21.42
CA PHE A 642 6.99 -10.17 -21.35
C PHE A 642 6.59 -11.00 -20.13
N PHE A 643 6.16 -10.32 -19.07
CA PHE A 643 5.63 -10.90 -17.83
C PHE A 643 4.11 -10.88 -17.87
N ALA A 644 3.57 -11.76 -18.71
CA ALA A 644 2.13 -11.94 -18.86
C ALA A 644 1.65 -13.30 -18.37
N CYS A 645 0.42 -13.36 -17.86
CA CYS A 645 -0.33 -14.60 -17.72
C CYS A 645 -1.23 -14.77 -18.95
N GLY A 646 -1.13 -15.87 -19.70
CA GLY A 646 -1.89 -16.01 -20.94
C GLY A 646 -1.37 -17.07 -21.91
N HIS A 647 -1.84 -17.01 -23.16
CA HIS A 647 -1.50 -17.95 -24.25
C HIS A 647 -0.99 -17.38 -25.60
N PRO A 648 -0.83 -16.07 -25.89
CA PRO A 648 -0.44 -15.63 -27.25
C PRO A 648 0.87 -16.25 -27.76
N MET A 649 1.84 -16.44 -26.85
CA MET A 649 3.16 -17.01 -27.12
C MET A 649 3.17 -18.55 -27.31
N MET A 650 1.99 -19.19 -27.32
CA MET A 650 1.83 -20.61 -27.70
C MET A 650 1.50 -20.79 -29.19
N SER A 651 1.17 -19.72 -29.91
CA SER A 651 0.87 -19.77 -31.35
C SER A 651 2.16 -19.79 -32.18
N PRO A 652 2.43 -20.84 -32.98
CA PRO A 652 3.64 -20.88 -33.81
C PRO A 652 3.73 -19.76 -34.85
N THR A 653 2.59 -19.32 -35.37
CA THR A 653 2.52 -18.17 -36.29
C THR A 653 3.00 -16.89 -35.59
N THR A 654 2.50 -16.64 -34.38
CA THR A 654 2.88 -15.47 -33.57
C THR A 654 4.35 -15.50 -33.18
N VAL A 655 4.89 -16.67 -32.79
CA VAL A 655 6.31 -16.82 -32.48
C VAL A 655 7.19 -16.67 -33.74
N SER A 656 6.72 -17.09 -34.92
CA SER A 656 7.44 -16.84 -36.18
C SER A 656 7.53 -15.34 -36.47
N MET A 657 6.39 -14.65 -36.45
CA MET A 657 6.34 -13.19 -36.70
C MET A 657 7.22 -12.40 -35.72
N LEU A 658 7.29 -12.81 -34.45
CA LEU A 658 8.19 -12.19 -33.47
C LEU A 658 9.66 -12.54 -33.71
N GLN A 659 9.96 -13.77 -34.12
CA GLN A 659 11.32 -14.17 -34.47
C GLN A 659 11.82 -13.45 -35.72
N ASP A 660 10.96 -13.25 -36.71
CA ASP A 660 11.23 -12.46 -37.91
C ASP A 660 11.51 -10.99 -37.53
N TRP A 661 10.65 -10.37 -36.71
CA TRP A 661 10.87 -9.01 -36.17
C TRP A 661 12.16 -8.86 -35.34
N VAL A 662 12.55 -9.89 -34.57
CA VAL A 662 13.83 -9.94 -33.84
C VAL A 662 15.04 -10.06 -34.78
N ASN A 663 14.86 -10.61 -35.98
CA ASN A 663 15.91 -10.77 -36.99
C ASN A 663 15.99 -9.62 -38.00
N GLU A 664 14.90 -8.87 -38.21
CA GLU A 664 14.83 -7.73 -39.14
C GLU A 664 15.67 -6.53 -38.69
N ASP A 665 15.91 -6.39 -37.38
CA ASP A 665 16.63 -5.25 -36.83
C ASP A 665 18.12 -5.55 -36.59
N GLU A 666 19.01 -4.68 -37.08
CA GLU A 666 20.46 -4.83 -36.90
C GLU A 666 20.90 -4.62 -35.44
N GLU A 667 20.08 -3.96 -34.62
CA GLU A 667 20.31 -3.81 -33.19
C GLU A 667 20.10 -5.13 -32.45
N GLN A 668 20.92 -5.40 -31.43
CA GLN A 668 20.85 -6.65 -30.66
C GLN A 668 19.59 -6.71 -29.78
N ARG A 669 18.46 -7.07 -30.38
CA ARG A 669 17.20 -7.31 -29.70
C ARG A 669 17.14 -8.71 -29.13
N THR A 670 16.81 -8.79 -27.85
CA THR A 670 16.48 -10.03 -27.15
C THR A 670 15.06 -9.94 -26.61
N LEU A 671 14.23 -10.95 -26.88
CA LEU A 671 12.89 -11.07 -26.35
C LEU A 671 12.81 -12.30 -25.43
N VAL A 672 12.35 -12.09 -24.20
CA VAL A 672 12.05 -13.17 -23.25
C VAL A 672 10.58 -13.08 -22.83
N ALA A 673 9.82 -14.14 -23.05
CA ALA A 673 8.39 -14.20 -22.67
C ALA A 673 8.08 -15.38 -21.77
N CYS A 674 7.11 -15.24 -20.88
CA CYS A 674 6.63 -16.33 -20.05
C CYS A 674 5.51 -17.12 -20.77
N LEU A 675 5.54 -18.45 -20.68
CA LEU A 675 4.59 -19.37 -21.34
C LEU A 675 3.46 -19.84 -20.40
N ASN A 676 3.35 -19.25 -19.21
CA ASN A 676 2.52 -19.77 -18.13
C ASN A 676 1.08 -19.23 -18.20
N LYS A 677 0.11 -20.15 -18.14
CA LYS A 677 -1.34 -19.82 -18.03
C LYS A 677 -1.63 -18.85 -16.87
N LYS A 678 -0.90 -19.04 -15.78
CA LYS A 678 -1.03 -18.31 -14.51
C LYS A 678 0.37 -17.98 -14.03
N LEU A 679 0.80 -16.75 -14.29
CA LEU A 679 2.02 -16.16 -13.78
C LEU A 679 1.63 -15.05 -12.80
N SER A 680 2.28 -14.98 -11.64
CA SER A 680 2.35 -13.73 -10.89
C SER A 680 3.70 -13.09 -11.20
N PRO A 681 3.77 -11.86 -11.75
CA PRO A 681 5.02 -11.20 -12.11
C PRO A 681 6.00 -11.08 -10.93
N VAL A 682 5.52 -11.03 -9.70
CA VAL A 682 6.35 -10.93 -8.48
C VAL A 682 7.39 -12.06 -8.38
N TYR A 683 7.06 -13.27 -8.85
CA TYR A 683 7.97 -14.41 -8.86
C TYR A 683 9.15 -14.24 -9.83
N MET A 684 9.05 -13.29 -10.77
CA MET A 684 10.07 -13.00 -11.77
C MET A 684 10.97 -11.82 -11.39
N PHE A 685 10.59 -11.00 -10.40
CA PHE A 685 11.33 -9.77 -10.08
C PHE A 685 12.75 -10.01 -9.56
N ASN A 686 12.91 -10.97 -8.64
CA ASN A 686 14.23 -11.37 -8.13
C ASN A 686 15.14 -11.93 -9.23
N TRP A 687 14.55 -12.65 -10.20
CA TRP A 687 15.28 -13.10 -11.38
C TRP A 687 15.60 -11.94 -12.33
N LEU A 688 14.66 -11.03 -12.60
CA LEU A 688 14.90 -9.88 -13.48
C LEU A 688 16.07 -9.05 -12.94
N ASN A 689 16.08 -8.72 -11.66
CA ASN A 689 17.19 -8.02 -11.00
C ASN A 689 18.56 -8.72 -11.20
N LYS A 690 18.60 -10.05 -11.09
CA LYS A 690 19.82 -10.84 -11.35
C LYS A 690 20.16 -10.88 -12.84
N ALA A 691 19.16 -10.94 -13.70
CA ALA A 691 19.29 -10.95 -15.16
C ALA A 691 19.81 -9.61 -15.69
N THR A 692 19.22 -8.48 -15.28
CA THR A 692 19.67 -7.13 -15.65
C THR A 692 21.13 -6.94 -15.25
N LYS A 693 21.50 -7.31 -14.01
CA LYS A 693 22.87 -7.23 -13.52
C LYS A 693 23.82 -8.11 -14.35
N ALA A 694 23.42 -9.35 -14.64
CA ALA A 694 24.27 -10.27 -15.37
C ALA A 694 24.43 -9.86 -16.85
N LEU A 695 23.43 -9.21 -17.47
CA LEU A 695 23.55 -8.60 -18.81
C LEU A 695 24.46 -7.38 -18.82
N ALA A 696 24.45 -6.60 -17.73
CA ALA A 696 25.41 -5.52 -17.48
C ALA A 696 26.85 -6.04 -17.40
N GLU A 697 27.09 -7.18 -16.75
CA GLU A 697 28.43 -7.78 -16.56
C GLU A 697 28.90 -8.62 -17.78
N GLU A 698 28.00 -9.36 -18.45
CA GLU A 698 28.30 -10.28 -19.56
C GLU A 698 27.38 -10.04 -20.80
N PRO A 699 27.44 -8.86 -21.47
CA PRO A 699 26.54 -8.53 -22.58
C PRO A 699 26.73 -9.43 -23.81
N ASN A 700 27.96 -9.87 -24.08
CA ASN A 700 28.27 -10.70 -25.26
C ASN A 700 27.71 -12.14 -25.20
N THR A 701 27.07 -12.56 -24.10
CA THR A 701 26.54 -13.93 -23.93
C THR A 701 25.08 -13.99 -23.46
N VAL A 702 24.28 -12.99 -23.80
CA VAL A 702 22.85 -12.80 -23.43
C VAL A 702 22.08 -14.10 -23.15
N GLN A 703 21.96 -15.00 -24.13
CA GLN A 703 21.23 -16.28 -23.99
C GLN A 703 21.73 -17.12 -22.80
N LYS A 704 23.05 -17.32 -22.69
CA LYS A 704 23.69 -18.08 -21.62
C LYS A 704 23.52 -17.35 -20.28
N THR A 705 23.74 -16.03 -20.28
CA THR A 705 23.64 -15.16 -19.11
C THR A 705 22.23 -15.23 -18.49
N LEU A 706 21.19 -15.04 -19.30
CA LEU A 706 19.79 -15.09 -18.88
C LEU A 706 19.37 -16.49 -18.42
N ARG A 707 19.72 -17.54 -19.17
CA ARG A 707 19.43 -18.94 -18.82
C ARG A 707 20.10 -19.36 -17.51
N LEU A 708 21.34 -18.93 -17.26
CA LEU A 708 22.03 -19.20 -16.00
C LEU A 708 21.44 -18.38 -14.84
N SER A 709 21.09 -17.11 -15.06
CA SER A 709 20.39 -16.30 -14.06
C SER A 709 19.06 -16.95 -13.64
N TRP A 710 18.28 -17.40 -14.63
CA TRP A 710 17.00 -18.07 -14.42
C TRP A 710 17.16 -19.34 -13.58
N LEU A 711 18.01 -20.28 -14.00
CA LEU A 711 18.22 -21.55 -13.28
C LEU A 711 18.94 -21.40 -11.93
N ARG A 712 19.54 -20.24 -11.64
CA ARG A 712 20.10 -19.91 -10.32
C ARG A 712 19.07 -19.28 -9.38
N ASP A 713 17.95 -18.79 -9.90
CA ASP A 713 16.88 -18.29 -9.06
C ASP A 713 16.11 -19.45 -8.41
N SER A 714 15.78 -19.32 -7.14
CA SER A 714 15.11 -20.35 -6.35
C SER A 714 13.60 -20.42 -6.62
N ILE A 715 13.01 -19.36 -7.18
CA ILE A 715 11.56 -19.21 -7.36
C ILE A 715 11.23 -19.22 -8.85
N ALA A 716 11.87 -18.37 -9.65
CA ALA A 716 11.43 -18.10 -11.04
C ALA A 716 11.24 -19.37 -11.89
N PRO A 717 12.19 -20.33 -11.98
CA PRO A 717 11.97 -21.57 -12.74
C PRO A 717 10.77 -22.39 -12.27
N SER A 718 10.48 -22.39 -10.97
CA SER A 718 9.34 -23.16 -10.44
C SER A 718 7.97 -22.56 -10.81
N HIS A 719 7.95 -21.28 -11.20
CA HIS A 719 6.76 -20.54 -11.58
C HIS A 719 6.73 -20.11 -13.06
N SER A 720 7.82 -20.27 -13.82
CA SER A 720 7.91 -19.93 -15.24
C SER A 720 8.48 -21.05 -16.12
N ASP A 721 7.92 -21.17 -17.32
CA ASP A 721 8.57 -21.70 -18.51
C ASP A 721 8.78 -20.50 -19.45
N LEU A 722 9.95 -20.38 -20.08
CA LEU A 722 10.31 -19.19 -20.87
C LEU A 722 10.39 -19.49 -22.37
N LEU A 723 9.98 -18.54 -23.19
CA LEU A 723 10.33 -18.43 -24.60
C LEU A 723 11.48 -17.42 -24.71
N PHE A 724 12.54 -17.78 -25.42
CA PHE A 724 13.70 -16.93 -25.69
C PHE A 724 13.89 -16.77 -27.19
N MET A 725 14.04 -15.53 -27.65
CA MET A 725 14.39 -15.17 -29.03
C MET A 725 15.47 -14.09 -29.01
N SER A 726 16.43 -14.18 -29.92
CA SER A 726 17.47 -13.17 -30.12
C SER A 726 17.95 -13.21 -31.57
N ASN A 727 18.39 -12.07 -32.11
CA ASN A 727 18.87 -11.98 -33.49
C ASN A 727 19.95 -13.06 -33.78
N GLY A 728 19.85 -13.74 -34.93
CA GLY A 728 20.78 -14.78 -35.37
C GLY A 728 20.62 -16.14 -34.68
N HIS A 729 19.67 -16.28 -33.75
CA HIS A 729 19.37 -17.54 -33.06
C HIS A 729 17.91 -17.96 -33.29
N ALA A 730 17.68 -19.26 -33.41
CA ALA A 730 16.33 -19.81 -33.47
C ALA A 730 15.64 -19.75 -32.10
N ALA A 731 14.34 -19.46 -32.10
CA ALA A 731 13.50 -19.43 -30.90
C ALA A 731 13.65 -20.72 -30.06
N GLU A 732 13.84 -20.57 -28.75
CA GLU A 732 13.97 -21.66 -27.79
C GLU A 732 12.88 -21.59 -26.72
N MET A 733 12.29 -22.73 -26.37
CA MET A 733 11.55 -22.91 -25.12
C MET A 733 12.50 -23.42 -24.04
N TRP A 734 12.51 -22.75 -22.89
CA TRP A 734 13.22 -23.14 -21.68
C TRP A 734 12.21 -23.64 -20.66
N LEU A 735 12.05 -24.96 -20.59
CA LEU A 735 11.03 -25.62 -19.78
C LEU A 735 11.63 -26.08 -18.45
N TYR A 736 11.05 -25.66 -17.33
CA TYR A 736 11.47 -26.13 -16.01
C TYR A 736 11.20 -27.63 -15.87
N ALA A 737 12.24 -28.39 -15.54
CA ALA A 737 12.24 -29.86 -15.64
C ALA A 737 12.52 -30.59 -14.30
N PRO A 738 11.80 -30.30 -13.20
CA PRO A 738 11.93 -31.04 -11.94
C PRO A 738 11.48 -32.48 -12.15
N PHE A 739 12.45 -33.41 -12.22
CA PHE A 739 12.18 -34.81 -12.60
C PHE A 739 11.09 -35.50 -11.77
N GLN A 740 10.86 -35.11 -10.51
CA GLN A 740 9.83 -35.73 -9.66
C GLN A 740 8.38 -35.29 -9.97
N SER A 741 8.16 -34.26 -10.78
CA SER A 741 6.82 -33.75 -11.12
C SER A 741 6.64 -33.40 -12.61
N ARG A 742 7.65 -32.79 -13.23
CA ARG A 742 7.69 -32.42 -14.66
C ARG A 742 9.00 -32.88 -15.33
N PRO A 743 9.27 -34.20 -15.46
CA PRO A 743 10.48 -34.67 -16.15
C PRO A 743 10.54 -34.14 -17.59
N LEU A 744 11.68 -33.52 -17.93
CA LEU A 744 11.92 -32.88 -19.23
C LEU A 744 10.84 -31.85 -19.62
N GLY A 745 10.30 -31.12 -18.64
CA GLY A 745 9.27 -30.08 -18.82
C GLY A 745 7.83 -30.61 -18.93
N ARG A 746 7.65 -31.91 -19.22
CA ARG A 746 6.34 -32.54 -19.40
C ARG A 746 5.77 -33.01 -18.05
N PRO A 747 4.51 -32.69 -17.69
CA PRO A 747 3.91 -33.16 -16.45
C PRO A 747 3.78 -34.68 -16.43
N LEU A 748 4.01 -35.29 -15.27
CA LEU A 748 3.72 -36.72 -15.07
C LEU A 748 2.22 -36.99 -15.25
N PRO A 749 1.82 -38.12 -15.87
CA PRO A 749 0.43 -38.52 -15.93
C PRO A 749 -0.11 -38.81 -14.53
N SER A 750 -1.43 -38.71 -14.35
CA SER A 750 -2.07 -39.02 -13.07
C SER A 750 -1.74 -40.45 -12.64
N LEU A 751 -1.17 -40.59 -11.44
CA LEU A 751 -0.83 -41.89 -10.88
C LEU A 751 -2.06 -42.77 -10.64
N LEU A 752 -3.25 -42.16 -10.52
CA LEU A 752 -4.51 -42.88 -10.37
C LEU A 752 -5.01 -43.45 -11.71
N SER A 753 -4.76 -42.79 -12.84
CA SER A 753 -5.17 -43.30 -14.15
C SER A 753 -4.20 -44.33 -14.73
N VAL A 754 -2.90 -44.25 -14.40
CA VAL A 754 -1.86 -45.12 -14.97
C VAL A 754 -1.57 -46.37 -14.13
N CYS A 755 -1.71 -46.29 -12.80
CA CYS A 755 -1.37 -47.41 -11.92
C CYS A 755 -2.61 -48.06 -11.30
N PRO A 756 -2.92 -49.34 -11.61
CA PRO A 756 -4.14 -50.00 -11.14
C PRO A 756 -4.08 -50.49 -9.69
N CYS A 757 -2.96 -50.33 -8.96
CA CYS A 757 -2.88 -50.83 -7.59
C CYS A 757 -3.81 -50.06 -6.65
N SER A 758 -4.60 -50.79 -5.84
CA SER A 758 -5.40 -50.18 -4.78
C SER A 758 -4.50 -49.61 -3.67
N SER A 759 -4.99 -48.59 -2.98
CA SER A 759 -4.36 -48.03 -1.78
C SER A 759 -4.68 -48.83 -0.51
N GLU A 760 -5.56 -49.84 -0.60
CA GLU A 760 -6.27 -50.44 0.54
C GLU A 760 -5.74 -51.81 0.97
N GLY A 761 -4.68 -52.33 0.34
CA GLY A 761 -4.02 -53.55 0.81
C GLY A 761 -3.36 -53.36 2.18
N GLU A 762 -3.33 -54.41 3.01
CA GLU A 762 -2.91 -54.42 4.43
C GLU A 762 -1.53 -53.78 4.73
N ASN A 763 -0.68 -53.58 3.72
CA ASN A 763 0.55 -52.81 3.81
C ASN A 763 0.31 -51.28 3.76
N GLN A 764 -0.53 -50.74 4.65
CA GLN A 764 -0.95 -49.32 4.74
C GLN A 764 0.19 -48.27 4.83
N ARG A 765 1.47 -48.68 4.98
CA ARG A 765 2.61 -47.77 5.21
C ARG A 765 3.17 -47.09 3.95
N ARG A 766 2.68 -47.34 2.73
CA ARG A 766 3.24 -46.78 1.49
C ARG A 766 2.23 -45.96 0.68
N LYS A 767 2.24 -44.64 0.86
CA LYS A 767 1.49 -43.68 0.03
C LYS A 767 1.78 -43.90 -1.47
N LYS A 768 0.71 -43.93 -2.28
CA LYS A 768 0.75 -44.04 -3.75
C LYS A 768 1.24 -42.69 -4.32
N ILE A 769 2.55 -42.59 -4.57
CA ILE A 769 3.24 -41.40 -5.10
C ILE A 769 4.23 -41.86 -6.18
N TRP A 770 4.48 -41.02 -7.19
CA TRP A 770 5.55 -41.24 -8.17
C TRP A 770 6.93 -41.11 -7.50
N LYS A 771 7.83 -42.06 -7.79
CA LYS A 771 9.28 -41.86 -7.72
C LYS A 771 9.78 -41.83 -9.16
N VAL A 772 10.50 -40.79 -9.56
CA VAL A 772 11.15 -40.76 -10.87
C VAL A 772 12.63 -41.10 -10.76
N ASP A 773 13.09 -41.94 -11.69
CA ASP A 773 14.46 -42.43 -11.84
C ASP A 773 14.95 -42.03 -13.24
N HIS A 774 16.14 -41.44 -13.36
CA HIS A 774 16.61 -40.87 -14.63
C HIS A 774 18.13 -40.88 -14.78
N ASN A 775 18.63 -40.90 -16.03
CA ASN A 775 20.07 -40.82 -16.34
C ASN A 775 20.54 -39.40 -16.74
N GLY A 776 19.67 -38.39 -16.59
CA GLY A 776 19.87 -37.02 -17.10
C GLY A 776 21.05 -36.24 -16.51
N LYS A 777 21.89 -35.72 -17.40
CA LYS A 777 23.06 -34.86 -17.12
C LYS A 777 23.00 -33.59 -17.99
N SER A 778 23.66 -32.51 -17.54
CA SER A 778 23.75 -31.27 -18.32
C SER A 778 24.44 -31.53 -19.68
N GLY A 779 23.95 -30.90 -20.75
CA GLY A 779 24.42 -31.05 -22.12
C GLY A 779 23.94 -32.30 -22.86
N LYS A 780 23.16 -33.18 -22.21
CA LYS A 780 22.65 -34.40 -22.84
C LYS A 780 21.42 -34.10 -23.72
N GLN A 781 21.34 -34.69 -24.91
CA GLN A 781 20.17 -34.57 -25.80
C GLN A 781 18.94 -35.18 -25.13
N LEU A 782 17.77 -34.54 -25.25
CA LEU A 782 16.57 -34.94 -24.52
C LEU A 782 16.07 -36.34 -24.88
N CYS A 783 16.22 -36.76 -26.15
CA CYS A 783 15.92 -38.11 -26.61
C CYS A 783 16.79 -39.21 -25.98
N ASP A 784 17.99 -38.89 -25.49
CA ASP A 784 18.86 -39.86 -24.82
C ASP A 784 18.57 -40.00 -23.30
N VAL A 785 17.76 -39.11 -22.71
CA VAL A 785 17.64 -38.95 -21.24
C VAL A 785 16.64 -39.92 -20.62
N GLU A 786 16.90 -41.24 -20.67
CA GLU A 786 16.00 -42.26 -20.09
C GLU A 786 15.34 -41.82 -18.76
N VAL A 787 14.02 -41.64 -18.76
CA VAL A 787 13.21 -41.40 -17.55
C VAL A 787 12.26 -42.56 -17.33
N LYS A 788 12.22 -43.03 -16.07
CA LYS A 788 11.33 -44.11 -15.62
C LYS A 788 10.52 -43.61 -14.42
N ALA A 789 9.21 -43.50 -14.58
CA ALA A 789 8.28 -43.24 -13.49
C ALA A 789 7.98 -44.55 -12.76
N ILE A 790 8.00 -44.53 -11.42
CA ILE A 790 7.86 -45.72 -10.58
C ILE A 790 6.79 -45.47 -9.51
N CYS A 791 5.77 -46.32 -9.43
CA CYS A 791 4.78 -46.21 -8.35
C CYS A 791 5.42 -46.67 -7.03
N ARG A 792 5.49 -45.80 -6.00
CA ARG A 792 6.13 -46.13 -4.72
C ARG A 792 5.43 -47.27 -3.95
N ALA A 793 4.13 -47.46 -4.19
CA ALA A 793 3.33 -48.53 -3.58
C ALA A 793 3.66 -49.90 -4.19
N CYS A 794 3.28 -50.15 -5.45
CA CYS A 794 3.43 -51.45 -6.12
C CYS A 794 4.78 -51.69 -6.82
N ARG A 795 5.66 -50.68 -6.91
CA ARG A 795 6.98 -50.72 -7.57
C ARG A 795 6.99 -50.97 -9.08
N GLN A 796 5.82 -51.05 -9.72
CA GLN A 796 5.70 -51.03 -11.18
C GLN A 796 6.39 -49.79 -11.76
N LYS A 797 7.00 -49.96 -12.94
CA LYS A 797 7.80 -48.93 -13.64
C LYS A 797 7.19 -48.67 -15.01
N TRP A 798 7.22 -47.42 -15.45
CA TRP A 798 6.81 -46.97 -16.77
C TRP A 798 7.95 -46.13 -17.36
N PRO A 799 8.58 -46.54 -18.48
CA PRO A 799 9.43 -45.63 -19.24
C PRO A 799 8.56 -44.50 -19.80
N LEU A 800 9.07 -43.27 -19.81
CA LEU A 800 8.41 -42.14 -20.46
C LEU A 800 8.97 -41.99 -21.89
N PRO A 801 8.12 -41.81 -22.91
CA PRO A 801 8.56 -41.71 -24.31
C PRO A 801 9.29 -40.39 -24.57
N GLN A 802 10.42 -40.49 -25.27
CA GLN A 802 11.37 -39.39 -25.49
C GLN A 802 12.00 -39.38 -26.89
N GLU A 803 11.78 -40.41 -27.70
CA GLU A 803 12.50 -40.65 -28.96
C GLU A 803 12.42 -39.44 -29.91
N ASP A 804 11.27 -38.75 -29.94
CA ASP A 804 11.04 -37.55 -30.76
C ASP A 804 11.43 -36.21 -30.08
N MET A 805 11.96 -36.23 -28.85
CA MET A 805 12.29 -35.00 -28.10
C MET A 805 13.62 -34.39 -28.57
N LYS A 806 13.54 -33.32 -29.37
CA LYS A 806 14.70 -32.48 -29.75
C LYS A 806 15.08 -31.52 -28.62
N GLY A 807 16.36 -31.14 -28.57
CA GLY A 807 16.90 -30.18 -27.60
C GLY A 807 17.78 -30.81 -26.54
N ILE A 808 18.24 -30.01 -25.57
CA ILE A 808 19.23 -30.42 -24.55
C ILE A 808 18.72 -30.24 -23.12
N LEU A 809 19.16 -31.10 -22.22
CA LEU A 809 18.98 -30.94 -20.78
C LEU A 809 20.08 -30.03 -20.22
N VAL A 810 19.72 -28.97 -19.50
CA VAL A 810 20.65 -28.12 -18.75
C VAL A 810 20.45 -28.35 -17.25
N LYS A 811 21.55 -28.36 -16.49
CA LYS A 811 21.53 -28.45 -15.01
C LYS A 811 22.40 -27.36 -14.38
N VAL A 812 21.85 -26.64 -13.41
CA VAL A 812 22.56 -25.64 -12.59
C VAL A 812 22.13 -25.84 -11.13
N ASN A 813 23.06 -25.92 -10.18
CA ASN A 813 22.77 -26.02 -8.74
C ASN A 813 21.74 -27.10 -8.30
N GLY A 814 21.58 -28.18 -9.08
CA GLY A 814 20.56 -29.21 -8.82
C GLY A 814 19.23 -29.00 -9.55
N VAL A 815 18.95 -27.76 -9.97
CA VAL A 815 17.85 -27.36 -10.85
C VAL A 815 18.10 -27.88 -12.27
N TYR A 816 17.04 -28.35 -12.93
CA TYR A 816 17.09 -28.88 -14.30
C TYR A 816 16.08 -28.14 -15.19
N ALA A 817 16.45 -27.90 -16.45
CA ALA A 817 15.53 -27.46 -17.49
C ALA A 817 15.80 -28.16 -18.82
N ALA A 818 14.76 -28.34 -19.62
CA ALA A 818 14.83 -28.78 -21.00
C ALA A 818 14.83 -27.55 -21.91
N ILE A 819 15.84 -27.44 -22.77
CA ILE A 819 15.99 -26.37 -23.76
C ILE A 819 15.63 -26.97 -25.11
N VAL A 820 14.51 -26.54 -25.68
CA VAL A 820 13.87 -27.14 -26.85
C VAL A 820 13.74 -26.09 -27.95
N PRO A 821 14.17 -26.33 -29.20
CA PRO A 821 13.88 -25.43 -30.32
C PRO A 821 12.37 -25.29 -30.49
N TYR A 822 11.83 -24.09 -30.68
CA TYR A 822 10.38 -23.90 -30.73
C TYR A 822 9.75 -24.59 -31.94
N PHE A 823 10.39 -24.47 -33.12
CA PHE A 823 9.92 -25.04 -34.40
C PHE A 823 10.46 -26.47 -34.64
N SER A 824 10.59 -27.27 -33.59
CA SER A 824 11.20 -28.62 -33.61
C SER A 824 10.34 -29.68 -34.29
#